data_AF-W6YKM7-F1
#
_entry.id   AF-W6YKM7-F1
#
_cell.length_a   1.000
_cell.length_b   1.000
_cell.length_c   1.000
_cell.angle_alpha   90.00
_cell.angle_beta   90.00
_cell.angle_gamma   90.00
#
_symmetry.space_group_name_H-M   'P 1'
#
loop_
_entity.id
_entity.type
_entity.pdbx_description
1 polymer ?
#
loop_
_entity_poly.entity_id
_entity_poly.type
_entity_poly.pdbx_seq_one_letter_code
_entity_poly.pdbx_strand_id
1 'polypeptide(L)'
;QSTPGESDKQDLTNLDRHIRHIIQLKDPATLEAGADLAIQTLKRFEQIFVRHDTSGLDREVASWVEAIAALVPQAQRKRTVVGVVGNTGAGKSSVINAMLDEERLVPTNCMRACTAVVTEISWNNSDEASSKYRAEIEFISPEDWEKELSVLMQEFSSESGKLSREAQDPNSDAGIAWAKFHAVYPSVPKDALHKSTIPTLMSKNAVRSVLGTTKQIHMSHPGRFYVELQKYVDSKEKVSRKDKTKNKPQNSPPKMEYWPLIKVVKIYTKSPALSTGAVVVDLPGVQDSNAARAAVAQSYMQQCTGLWIVAPINRAVDDKTAKTLLGDSFKRQLKYDGGFSSVTFICSKTDDISITEVIESLGLDGEVAEFEQQSSRCGEQIEQAEGKIQDLRESQKVYKLVMKGATKDIENWEILQDRLEDGQLVYAPVAEPKKRKKAGSNKQPLKKQAFFQNSEHGISRSSDGIPSSDDEVQIQAEQVVLSELDIKNKLKELRDTKKNARRESIEMQRAIDDLISQVRTLQKEQGRIRAEVSRICIAERNLYSKSAIQQDFAAGIKEIDQENAAEADEDSFDPDEDIRDYDQVAKSLPVFCVSSRAYQKICGRMQKDDNIHGFTTREETEIPQLQTHCQKLTEAGRIQTSRTFLTGFCQLLISFRLWTSDNTLHLPLNEKQKQRHLQFLERKIEELKTGVGDIVHACMEEVRSEVRLQISSRFPELINAAIEVAPKTALAWGQKAQGGLIWASYKAVVRRDGVFKSPTAGDRDFNLDLVEP
;
A
#
# COMPACT_ATOMS: atom_id res chain seq x y z
N GLN A 1 -64.02 -19.07 6.06
CA GLN A 1 -63.47 -17.77 6.49
C GLN A 1 -62.02 -18.00 6.86
N SER A 2 -61.10 -17.37 6.13
CA SER A 2 -59.65 -17.45 6.36
C SER A 2 -59.04 -16.34 5.50
N THR A 3 -58.68 -15.23 6.15
CA THR A 3 -58.24 -14.00 5.48
C THR A 3 -56.77 -14.10 5.04
N PRO A 4 -56.44 -13.94 3.75
CA PRO A 4 -55.04 -13.92 3.28
C PRO A 4 -54.23 -12.69 3.75
N GLY A 5 -54.84 -11.77 4.52
CA GLY A 5 -54.33 -10.42 4.76
C GLY A 5 -53.56 -10.21 6.07
N GLU A 6 -53.17 -11.27 6.80
CA GLU A 6 -52.43 -11.14 8.06
C GLU A 6 -50.98 -11.66 7.97
N SER A 7 -50.73 -12.81 7.33
CA SER A 7 -49.37 -13.30 7.01
C SER A 7 -48.56 -12.25 6.26
N ASP A 8 -49.12 -11.79 5.14
CA ASP A 8 -48.44 -10.91 4.19
C ASP A 8 -48.15 -9.53 4.82
N LYS A 9 -48.99 -9.10 5.79
CA LYS A 9 -48.74 -7.89 6.57
C LYS A 9 -47.64 -8.08 7.62
N GLN A 10 -47.52 -9.26 8.23
CA GLN A 10 -46.40 -9.57 9.11
C GLN A 10 -45.09 -9.63 8.32
N ASP A 11 -45.06 -10.30 7.17
CA ASP A 11 -43.85 -10.41 6.34
C ASP A 11 -43.41 -9.06 5.75
N LEU A 12 -44.34 -8.21 5.32
CA LEU A 12 -44.02 -6.85 4.85
C LEU A 12 -43.60 -5.90 5.97
N THR A 13 -44.09 -6.06 7.21
CA THR A 13 -43.59 -5.26 8.35
C THR A 13 -42.26 -5.78 8.89
N ASN A 14 -42.01 -7.09 8.79
CA ASN A 14 -40.69 -7.68 8.99
C ASN A 14 -39.69 -7.15 7.95
N LEU A 15 -40.07 -7.00 6.68
CA LEU A 15 -39.19 -6.47 5.63
C LEU A 15 -38.70 -5.03 5.92
N ASP A 16 -39.60 -4.11 6.26
CA ASP A 16 -39.23 -2.74 6.68
C ASP A 16 -38.31 -2.76 7.91
N ARG A 17 -38.61 -3.60 8.90
CA ARG A 17 -37.77 -3.81 10.09
C ARG A 17 -36.37 -4.32 9.73
N HIS A 18 -36.26 -5.26 8.78
CA HIS A 18 -34.97 -5.81 8.34
C HIS A 18 -34.13 -4.77 7.59
N ILE A 19 -34.71 -3.99 6.66
CA ILE A 19 -33.95 -2.96 5.94
C ILE A 19 -33.51 -1.83 6.89
N ARG A 20 -34.37 -1.42 7.83
CA ARG A 20 -33.98 -0.47 8.90
C ARG A 20 -32.88 -1.01 9.80
N HIS A 21 -32.88 -2.31 10.11
CA HIS A 21 -31.79 -2.93 10.85
C HIS A 21 -30.47 -2.91 10.06
N ILE A 22 -30.50 -3.21 8.76
CA ILE A 22 -29.33 -3.10 7.86
C ILE A 22 -28.78 -1.66 7.86
N ILE A 23 -29.65 -0.64 7.74
CA ILE A 23 -29.26 0.79 7.79
C ILE A 23 -28.53 1.14 9.11
N GLN A 24 -28.91 0.53 10.23
CA GLN A 24 -28.29 0.75 11.54
C GLN A 24 -26.89 0.11 11.67
N LEU A 25 -26.54 -0.89 10.85
CA LEU A 25 -25.22 -1.52 10.88
C LEU A 25 -24.11 -0.51 10.57
N LYS A 26 -22.91 -0.77 11.10
CA LYS A 26 -21.71 0.07 10.90
C LYS A 26 -20.73 -0.48 9.86
N ASP A 27 -20.95 -1.70 9.37
CA ASP A 27 -20.09 -2.32 8.36
C ASP A 27 -20.39 -1.75 6.94
N PRO A 28 -19.39 -1.17 6.23
CA PRO A 28 -19.57 -0.74 4.85
C PRO A 28 -19.93 -1.88 3.90
N ALA A 29 -19.41 -3.09 4.09
CA ALA A 29 -19.59 -4.18 3.12
C ALA A 29 -21.04 -4.71 3.10
N THR A 30 -21.64 -4.92 4.26
CA THR A 30 -23.05 -5.31 4.40
C THR A 30 -23.99 -4.22 3.90
N LEU A 31 -23.68 -2.95 4.17
CA LEU A 31 -24.46 -1.81 3.65
C LEU A 31 -24.41 -1.72 2.12
N GLU A 32 -23.24 -1.90 1.51
CA GLU A 32 -23.08 -1.89 0.05
C GLU A 32 -23.74 -3.11 -0.61
N ALA A 33 -23.62 -4.31 -0.05
CA ALA A 33 -24.33 -5.49 -0.54
C ALA A 33 -25.86 -5.33 -0.46
N GLY A 34 -26.37 -4.68 0.59
CA GLY A 34 -27.78 -4.28 0.70
C GLY A 34 -28.18 -3.26 -0.38
N ALA A 35 -27.32 -2.29 -0.66
CA ALA A 35 -27.54 -1.31 -1.73
C ALA A 35 -27.57 -1.97 -3.12
N ASP A 36 -26.63 -2.87 -3.44
CA ASP A 36 -26.61 -3.61 -4.71
C ASP A 36 -27.87 -4.45 -4.92
N LEU A 37 -28.38 -5.11 -3.86
CA LEU A 37 -29.64 -5.86 -3.92
C LEU A 37 -30.86 -4.94 -4.11
N ALA A 38 -30.87 -3.76 -3.48
CA ALA A 38 -31.89 -2.75 -3.69
C ALA A 38 -31.85 -2.18 -5.12
N ILE A 39 -30.67 -1.88 -5.70
CA ILE A 39 -30.53 -1.48 -7.11
C ILE A 39 -31.07 -2.56 -8.06
N GLN A 40 -30.74 -3.83 -7.83
CA GLN A 40 -31.28 -4.95 -8.61
C GLN A 40 -32.81 -5.04 -8.51
N THR A 41 -33.37 -4.73 -7.35
CA THR A 41 -34.81 -4.73 -7.11
C THR A 41 -35.50 -3.56 -7.81
N LEU A 42 -34.94 -2.34 -7.73
CA LEU A 42 -35.44 -1.16 -8.45
C LEU A 42 -35.42 -1.36 -9.97
N LYS A 43 -34.36 -1.95 -10.53
CA LYS A 43 -34.28 -2.29 -11.96
C LYS A 43 -35.32 -3.32 -12.40
N ARG A 44 -35.80 -4.19 -11.50
CA ARG A 44 -36.92 -5.10 -11.79
C ARG A 44 -38.26 -4.35 -11.81
N PHE A 45 -38.48 -3.43 -10.86
CA PHE A 45 -39.68 -2.57 -10.86
C PHE A 45 -39.73 -1.67 -12.11
N GLU A 46 -38.62 -1.01 -12.46
CA GLU A 46 -38.44 -0.24 -13.70
C GLU A 46 -38.82 -1.06 -14.95
N GLN A 47 -38.30 -2.29 -15.08
CA GLN A 47 -38.65 -3.19 -16.18
C GLN A 47 -40.13 -3.65 -16.19
N ILE A 48 -40.80 -3.69 -15.03
CA ILE A 48 -42.23 -4.01 -14.95
C ILE A 48 -43.05 -2.78 -15.38
N PHE A 49 -42.75 -1.60 -14.83
CA PHE A 49 -43.42 -0.35 -15.17
C PHE A 49 -43.33 -0.04 -16.67
N VAL A 50 -42.13 -0.10 -17.27
CA VAL A 50 -41.90 0.12 -18.71
C VAL A 50 -42.57 -0.93 -19.60
N ARG A 51 -42.86 -2.14 -19.09
CA ARG A 51 -43.63 -3.16 -19.83
C ARG A 51 -45.14 -2.96 -19.76
N HIS A 52 -45.64 -2.29 -18.73
CA HIS A 52 -47.08 -2.06 -18.54
C HIS A 52 -47.54 -0.69 -19.07
N ASP A 53 -46.66 0.32 -19.18
CA ASP A 53 -46.95 1.58 -19.88
C ASP A 53 -46.91 1.41 -21.41
N THR A 54 -47.82 0.58 -21.94
CA THR A 54 -47.99 0.37 -23.40
C THR A 54 -48.73 1.52 -24.09
N SER A 55 -49.07 2.60 -23.39
CA SER A 55 -49.93 3.68 -23.87
C SER A 55 -49.40 5.10 -23.62
N GLY A 56 -48.36 5.29 -22.81
CA GLY A 56 -47.71 6.58 -22.56
C GLY A 56 -48.61 7.60 -21.86
N LEU A 57 -49.58 7.12 -21.07
CA LEU A 57 -50.70 7.93 -20.55
C LEU A 57 -50.80 7.95 -19.03
N ASP A 58 -50.19 7.01 -18.31
CA ASP A 58 -50.20 6.98 -16.84
C ASP A 58 -49.07 7.84 -16.26
N ARG A 59 -49.42 9.09 -15.95
CA ARG A 59 -48.53 10.10 -15.36
C ARG A 59 -47.85 9.64 -14.07
N GLU A 60 -48.49 8.77 -13.31
CA GLU A 60 -47.94 8.17 -12.08
C GLU A 60 -46.82 7.17 -12.39
N VAL A 61 -46.99 6.31 -13.40
CA VAL A 61 -45.99 5.32 -13.79
C VAL A 61 -44.71 6.00 -14.30
N ALA A 62 -44.87 7.07 -15.10
CA ALA A 62 -43.76 7.92 -15.52
C ALA A 62 -43.01 8.54 -14.31
N SER A 63 -43.74 9.03 -13.30
CA SER A 63 -43.15 9.59 -12.07
C SER A 63 -42.41 8.55 -11.24
N TRP A 64 -42.89 7.29 -11.19
CA TRP A 64 -42.17 6.21 -10.52
C TRP A 64 -40.88 5.81 -11.24
N VAL A 65 -40.87 5.80 -12.58
CA VAL A 65 -39.65 5.57 -13.36
C VAL A 65 -38.65 6.72 -13.17
N GLU A 66 -39.12 7.97 -13.15
CA GLU A 66 -38.28 9.14 -12.86
C GLU A 66 -37.70 9.10 -11.43
N ALA A 67 -38.49 8.71 -10.42
CA ALA A 67 -38.03 8.54 -9.05
C ALA A 67 -36.97 7.43 -8.91
N ILE A 68 -37.12 6.32 -9.63
CA ILE A 68 -36.10 5.26 -9.71
C ILE A 68 -34.82 5.80 -10.36
N ALA A 69 -34.95 6.48 -11.51
CA ALA A 69 -33.82 7.05 -12.25
C ALA A 69 -33.08 8.15 -11.46
N ALA A 70 -33.77 8.88 -10.58
CA ALA A 70 -33.17 9.86 -9.67
C ALA A 70 -32.53 9.22 -8.42
N LEU A 71 -33.01 8.06 -7.97
CA LEU A 71 -32.51 7.37 -6.77
C LEU A 71 -31.30 6.46 -7.06
N VAL A 72 -31.29 5.71 -8.17
CA VAL A 72 -30.21 4.77 -8.52
C VAL A 72 -28.80 5.42 -8.59
N PRO A 73 -28.62 6.65 -9.15
CA PRO A 73 -27.33 7.34 -9.12
C PRO A 73 -26.81 7.66 -7.71
N GLN A 74 -27.69 7.79 -6.72
CA GLN A 74 -27.31 8.12 -5.34
C GLN A 74 -26.59 6.97 -4.61
N ALA A 75 -26.66 5.75 -5.15
CA ALA A 75 -25.87 4.62 -4.67
C ALA A 75 -24.40 4.66 -5.14
N GLN A 76 -24.04 5.50 -6.12
CA GLN A 76 -22.66 5.59 -6.60
C GLN A 76 -21.75 6.15 -5.50
N ARG A 77 -20.69 5.40 -5.16
CA ARG A 77 -19.69 5.81 -4.17
C ARG A 77 -19.14 7.21 -4.50
N LYS A 78 -19.33 8.16 -3.59
CA LYS A 78 -18.64 9.47 -3.66
C LYS A 78 -17.13 9.25 -3.65
N ARG A 79 -16.39 10.00 -4.47
CA ARG A 79 -14.91 9.90 -4.55
C ARG A 79 -14.30 10.43 -3.26
N THR A 80 -13.58 9.59 -2.51
CA THR A 80 -12.69 10.04 -1.44
C THR A 80 -11.37 10.49 -2.08
N VAL A 81 -11.20 11.80 -2.25
CA VAL A 81 -10.00 12.43 -2.83
C VAL A 81 -9.11 12.92 -1.70
N VAL A 82 -7.86 12.46 -1.67
CA VAL A 82 -6.88 12.75 -0.60
C VAL A 82 -5.67 13.47 -1.20
N GLY A 83 -5.53 14.76 -0.89
CA GLY A 83 -4.43 15.59 -1.40
C GLY A 83 -3.16 15.46 -0.56
N VAL A 84 -2.05 15.03 -1.16
CA VAL A 84 -0.75 14.93 -0.47
C VAL A 84 0.03 16.23 -0.64
N VAL A 85 0.15 16.99 0.46
CA VAL A 85 0.77 18.32 0.50
C VAL A 85 2.04 18.33 1.35
N GLY A 86 2.81 19.42 1.28
CA GLY A 86 4.08 19.57 1.99
C GLY A 86 5.24 19.97 1.08
N ASN A 87 6.38 20.23 1.71
CA ASN A 87 7.53 20.90 1.10
C ASN A 87 8.20 20.13 -0.06
N THR A 88 8.90 20.86 -0.93
CA THR A 88 9.77 20.27 -1.95
C THR A 88 10.92 19.52 -1.25
N GLY A 89 11.18 18.27 -1.62
CA GLY A 89 12.14 17.41 -0.90
C GLY A 89 11.64 16.81 0.42
N ALA A 90 10.38 17.05 0.83
CA ALA A 90 9.77 16.42 2.00
C ALA A 90 9.43 14.92 1.81
N GLY A 91 9.58 14.39 0.59
CA GLY A 91 9.42 12.95 0.32
C GLY A 91 8.03 12.49 -0.10
N LYS A 92 7.08 13.41 -0.37
CA LYS A 92 5.69 13.11 -0.82
C LYS A 92 5.60 11.91 -1.77
N SER A 93 6.19 12.03 -2.96
CA SER A 93 6.16 11.01 -4.01
C SER A 93 6.87 9.69 -3.61
N SER A 94 7.78 9.71 -2.63
CA SER A 94 8.40 8.51 -2.05
C SER A 94 7.46 7.81 -1.06
N VAL A 95 6.75 8.57 -0.22
CA VAL A 95 5.69 8.06 0.67
C VAL A 95 4.57 7.44 -0.16
N ILE A 96 4.14 8.11 -1.23
CA ILE A 96 3.12 7.62 -2.15
C ILE A 96 3.59 6.31 -2.82
N ASN A 97 4.80 6.26 -3.41
CA ASN A 97 5.30 5.02 -4.02
C ASN A 97 5.39 3.85 -3.01
N ALA A 98 5.84 4.10 -1.77
CA ALA A 98 5.87 3.08 -0.72
C ALA A 98 4.47 2.63 -0.30
N MET A 99 3.53 3.56 -0.05
CA MET A 99 2.13 3.26 0.24
C MET A 99 1.46 2.49 -0.90
N LEU A 100 1.84 2.74 -2.16
CA LEU A 100 1.33 1.99 -3.31
C LEU A 100 1.94 0.58 -3.47
N ASP A 101 2.98 0.25 -2.71
CA ASP A 101 3.83 -0.95 -2.82
C ASP A 101 4.54 -1.10 -4.19
N GLU A 102 4.97 0.04 -4.78
CA GLU A 102 5.67 0.10 -6.06
C GLU A 102 6.99 0.88 -5.93
N GLU A 103 8.06 0.46 -6.60
CA GLU A 103 9.37 1.12 -6.48
C GLU A 103 9.37 2.53 -7.09
N ARG A 104 8.71 2.70 -8.24
CA ARG A 104 8.68 3.95 -9.00
C ARG A 104 7.51 4.02 -9.99
N LEU A 105 6.31 4.25 -9.48
CA LEU A 105 5.13 4.57 -10.28
C LEU A 105 4.99 6.08 -10.49
N VAL A 106 5.11 6.86 -9.41
CA VAL A 106 5.05 8.33 -9.41
C VAL A 106 6.47 8.92 -9.54
N PRO A 107 6.69 10.03 -10.29
CA PRO A 107 8.01 10.64 -10.42
C PRO A 107 8.67 11.00 -9.09
N THR A 108 9.89 10.48 -8.89
CA THR A 108 10.75 10.76 -7.74
C THR A 108 12.07 11.36 -8.22
N ASN A 109 12.35 12.60 -7.80
CA ASN A 109 13.55 13.36 -8.10
C ASN A 109 13.97 14.16 -6.85
N CYS A 110 15.17 13.90 -6.33
CA CYS A 110 15.62 14.50 -5.07
C CYS A 110 16.02 15.99 -5.21
N MET A 111 16.18 16.50 -6.43
CA MET A 111 16.75 17.83 -6.71
C MET A 111 15.76 18.85 -7.26
N ARG A 112 14.48 18.49 -7.43
CA ARG A 112 13.42 19.32 -8.03
C ARG A 112 12.05 18.94 -7.50
N ALA A 113 11.07 19.81 -7.70
CA ALA A 113 9.68 19.37 -7.75
C ALA A 113 9.51 18.36 -8.90
N CYS A 114 8.93 17.20 -8.59
CA CYS A 114 8.80 16.06 -9.51
C CYS A 114 7.47 16.11 -10.29
N THR A 115 6.45 16.65 -9.64
CA THR A 115 5.07 16.79 -10.09
C THR A 115 4.83 18.22 -10.55
N ALA A 116 5.11 18.48 -11.83
CA ALA A 116 4.71 19.73 -12.49
C ALA A 116 3.19 19.78 -12.82
N VAL A 117 2.48 18.67 -12.58
CA VAL A 117 1.05 18.45 -12.88
C VAL A 117 0.43 17.67 -11.73
N VAL A 118 -0.82 17.99 -11.38
CA VAL A 118 -1.65 17.21 -10.45
C VAL A 118 -1.77 15.76 -10.94
N THR A 119 -1.42 14.80 -10.08
CA THR A 119 -1.43 13.37 -10.40
C THR A 119 -2.39 12.63 -9.47
N GLU A 120 -3.61 12.38 -9.94
CA GLU A 120 -4.59 11.50 -9.30
C GLU A 120 -4.15 10.03 -9.43
N ILE A 121 -4.28 9.23 -8.36
CA ILE A 121 -3.90 7.82 -8.35
C ILE A 121 -5.04 7.02 -7.71
N SER A 122 -5.55 6.02 -8.42
CA SER A 122 -6.76 5.28 -8.05
C SER A 122 -6.65 3.78 -8.36
N TRP A 123 -7.61 2.99 -7.86
CA TRP A 123 -7.65 1.55 -8.06
C TRP A 123 -7.95 1.17 -9.52
N ASN A 124 -7.21 0.20 -10.06
CA ASN A 124 -7.41 -0.31 -11.42
C ASN A 124 -8.40 -1.49 -11.47
N ASN A 125 -9.60 -1.23 -12.00
CA ASN A 125 -10.64 -2.24 -12.22
C ASN A 125 -10.37 -3.20 -13.40
N SER A 126 -9.27 -3.05 -14.17
CA SER A 126 -8.95 -3.96 -15.28
C SER A 126 -8.19 -5.19 -14.79
N ASP A 127 -8.66 -6.39 -15.18
CA ASP A 127 -7.98 -7.67 -14.92
C ASP A 127 -6.98 -8.08 -16.01
N GLU A 128 -6.83 -7.27 -17.07
CA GLU A 128 -5.88 -7.54 -18.14
C GLU A 128 -4.42 -7.42 -17.69
N ALA A 129 -3.63 -8.49 -17.86
CA ALA A 129 -2.21 -8.48 -17.55
C ALA A 129 -1.41 -7.41 -18.35
N SER A 130 -1.86 -7.06 -19.56
CA SER A 130 -1.32 -5.98 -20.39
C SER A 130 -1.60 -4.58 -19.84
N SER A 131 -2.69 -4.41 -19.09
CA SER A 131 -3.19 -3.13 -18.58
C SER A 131 -3.07 -3.00 -17.06
N LYS A 132 -2.13 -3.73 -16.41
CA LYS A 132 -1.90 -3.70 -14.95
C LYS A 132 -1.71 -2.26 -14.43
N TYR A 133 -0.98 -1.44 -15.17
CA TYR A 133 -0.83 0.00 -14.96
C TYR A 133 -1.47 0.75 -16.12
N ARG A 134 -2.34 1.71 -15.80
CA ARG A 134 -2.91 2.64 -16.79
C ARG A 134 -2.67 4.09 -16.40
N ALA A 135 -2.51 4.97 -17.38
CA ALA A 135 -2.55 6.42 -17.19
C ALA A 135 -3.45 7.06 -18.24
N GLU A 136 -4.25 8.03 -17.79
CA GLU A 136 -5.04 8.91 -18.62
C GLU A 136 -4.51 10.33 -18.42
N ILE A 137 -3.91 10.89 -19.47
CA ILE A 137 -3.36 12.24 -19.48
C ILE A 137 -4.41 13.15 -20.12
N GLU A 138 -5.14 13.89 -19.30
CA GLU A 138 -6.21 14.80 -19.72
C GLU A 138 -5.60 16.17 -20.03
N PHE A 139 -5.67 16.60 -21.29
CA PHE A 139 -5.21 17.93 -21.69
C PHE A 139 -6.31 18.98 -21.49
N ILE A 140 -5.91 20.21 -21.19
CA ILE A 140 -6.83 21.36 -21.07
C ILE A 140 -7.63 21.59 -22.36
N SER A 141 -8.81 22.17 -22.23
CA SER A 141 -9.67 22.51 -23.38
C SER A 141 -9.02 23.63 -24.22
N PRO A 142 -9.37 23.75 -25.52
CA PRO A 142 -8.98 24.91 -26.31
C PRO A 142 -9.43 26.24 -25.70
N GLU A 143 -10.64 26.27 -25.13
CA GLU A 143 -11.26 27.47 -24.58
C GLU A 143 -10.59 27.93 -23.28
N ASP A 144 -10.16 26.99 -22.43
CA ASP A 144 -9.46 27.31 -21.18
C ASP A 144 -7.98 27.64 -21.42
N TRP A 145 -7.33 27.02 -22.41
CA TRP A 145 -5.99 27.43 -22.82
C TRP A 145 -5.97 28.81 -23.48
N GLU A 146 -7.01 29.19 -24.24
CA GLU A 146 -7.13 30.54 -24.80
C GLU A 146 -7.27 31.61 -23.70
N LYS A 147 -8.07 31.35 -22.66
CA LYS A 147 -8.17 32.21 -21.46
C LYS A 147 -6.84 32.29 -20.72
N GLU A 148 -6.22 31.15 -20.40
CA GLU A 148 -4.97 31.12 -19.65
C GLU A 148 -3.83 31.79 -20.44
N LEU A 149 -3.74 31.55 -21.74
CA LEU A 149 -2.75 32.18 -22.60
C LEU A 149 -2.92 33.71 -22.69
N SER A 150 -4.15 34.23 -22.57
CA SER A 150 -4.37 35.68 -22.52
C SER A 150 -3.86 36.31 -21.21
N VAL A 151 -4.13 35.66 -20.06
CA VAL A 151 -3.61 36.07 -18.74
C VAL A 151 -2.07 36.00 -18.72
N LEU A 152 -1.48 34.87 -19.11
CA LEU A 152 -0.03 34.70 -19.18
C LEU A 152 0.62 35.80 -20.05
N MET A 153 0.05 36.07 -21.23
CA MET A 153 0.55 37.11 -22.12
C MET A 153 0.40 38.52 -21.56
N GLN A 154 -0.60 38.79 -20.71
CA GLN A 154 -0.75 40.06 -20.00
C GLN A 154 0.30 40.20 -18.88
N GLU A 155 0.56 39.14 -18.10
CA GLU A 155 1.50 39.15 -16.97
C GLU A 155 2.96 39.39 -17.40
N PHE A 156 3.44 38.76 -18.48
CA PHE A 156 4.83 38.92 -18.92
C PHE A 156 5.06 40.05 -19.93
N SER A 157 4.02 40.79 -20.34
CA SER A 157 4.15 41.89 -21.32
C SER A 157 4.15 43.25 -20.64
N SER A 158 5.16 44.06 -20.95
CA SER A 158 5.12 45.50 -20.70
C SER A 158 4.09 46.20 -21.60
N GLU A 159 3.71 47.42 -21.24
CA GLU A 159 2.89 48.35 -22.06
C GLU A 159 3.37 48.49 -23.52
N SER A 160 4.66 48.22 -23.78
CA SER A 160 5.28 48.27 -25.11
C SER A 160 5.13 46.98 -25.95
N GLY A 161 4.41 45.96 -25.46
CA GLY A 161 4.28 44.65 -26.13
C GLY A 161 5.56 43.81 -26.13
N LYS A 162 6.57 44.21 -25.34
CA LYS A 162 7.83 43.50 -25.12
C LYS A 162 7.81 42.80 -23.77
N LEU A 163 8.61 41.75 -23.62
CA LEU A 163 8.83 41.07 -22.35
C LEU A 163 9.16 42.09 -21.24
N SER A 164 8.50 41.99 -20.10
CA SER A 164 8.69 42.86 -18.94
C SER A 164 10.09 42.67 -18.30
N ARG A 165 10.47 43.57 -17.38
CA ARG A 165 11.76 43.43 -16.66
C ARG A 165 11.64 42.42 -15.52
N GLU A 166 10.44 42.35 -14.96
CA GLU A 166 9.95 41.44 -13.95
C GLU A 166 10.09 39.99 -14.46
N ALA A 167 9.71 39.73 -15.72
CA ALA A 167 9.88 38.44 -16.40
C ALA A 167 11.36 38.00 -16.66
N GLN A 168 12.32 38.65 -16.02
CA GLN A 168 13.71 38.19 -15.91
C GLN A 168 14.02 37.58 -14.53
N ASP A 169 13.22 37.86 -13.51
CA ASP A 169 13.24 37.19 -12.20
C ASP A 169 12.34 35.94 -12.24
N PRO A 170 12.89 34.72 -12.09
CA PRO A 170 12.12 33.47 -12.07
C PRO A 170 11.08 33.37 -10.96
N ASN A 171 11.20 34.17 -9.89
CA ASN A 171 10.30 34.13 -8.73
C ASN A 171 9.12 35.10 -8.85
N SER A 172 9.09 35.96 -9.87
CA SER A 172 7.97 36.88 -10.13
C SER A 172 6.85 36.22 -10.94
N ASP A 173 5.61 36.68 -10.79
CA ASP A 173 4.46 36.17 -11.56
C ASP A 173 4.71 36.28 -13.07
N ALA A 174 5.28 37.41 -13.52
CA ALA A 174 5.68 37.62 -14.91
C ALA A 174 6.77 36.63 -15.39
N GLY A 175 7.73 36.26 -14.53
CA GLY A 175 8.77 35.28 -14.84
C GLY A 175 8.24 33.85 -14.90
N ILE A 176 7.31 33.53 -14.01
CA ILE A 176 6.58 32.26 -13.96
C ILE A 176 5.70 32.12 -15.20
N ALA A 177 4.95 33.17 -15.57
CA ALA A 177 4.11 33.22 -16.74
C ALA A 177 4.93 33.03 -18.03
N TRP A 178 6.07 33.72 -18.13
CA TRP A 178 7.03 33.55 -19.22
C TRP A 178 7.58 32.12 -19.29
N ALA A 179 7.91 31.50 -18.14
CA ALA A 179 8.39 30.13 -18.10
C ALA A 179 7.32 29.12 -18.57
N LYS A 180 6.05 29.28 -18.15
CA LYS A 180 4.93 28.44 -18.60
C LYS A 180 4.68 28.60 -20.11
N PHE A 181 4.70 29.83 -20.63
CA PHE A 181 4.58 30.12 -22.06
C PHE A 181 5.74 29.53 -22.88
N HIS A 182 6.98 29.74 -22.46
CA HIS A 182 8.17 29.29 -23.19
C HIS A 182 8.31 27.76 -23.19
N ALA A 183 7.77 27.06 -22.19
CA ALA A 183 7.69 25.60 -22.19
C ALA A 183 6.77 25.07 -23.31
N VAL A 184 5.62 25.71 -23.59
CA VAL A 184 4.72 25.36 -24.71
C VAL A 184 5.26 25.86 -26.05
N TYR A 185 5.81 27.08 -26.08
CA TYR A 185 6.18 27.80 -27.29
C TYR A 185 7.68 28.13 -27.40
N PRO A 186 8.61 27.17 -27.23
CA PRO A 186 10.06 27.44 -27.23
C PRO A 186 10.63 27.87 -28.59
N SER A 187 9.79 27.93 -29.63
CA SER A 187 10.10 28.49 -30.94
C SER A 187 9.84 30.00 -31.05
N VAL A 188 9.35 30.66 -29.99
CA VAL A 188 9.04 32.09 -29.97
C VAL A 188 10.18 32.83 -29.25
N PRO A 189 11.07 33.54 -29.96
CA PRO A 189 12.12 34.32 -29.32
C PRO A 189 11.51 35.55 -28.63
N LYS A 190 12.14 35.99 -27.53
CA LYS A 190 11.71 37.13 -26.71
C LYS A 190 11.40 38.39 -27.53
N ASP A 191 12.18 38.64 -28.59
CA ASP A 191 12.04 39.83 -29.44
C ASP A 191 10.85 39.78 -30.41
N ALA A 192 10.27 38.59 -30.66
CA ALA A 192 9.13 38.40 -31.57
C ALA A 192 7.78 38.27 -30.84
N LEU A 193 7.74 38.53 -29.53
CA LEU A 193 6.54 38.41 -28.68
C LEU A 193 5.39 39.26 -29.24
N HIS A 194 5.66 40.53 -29.56
CA HIS A 194 4.75 41.49 -30.19
C HIS A 194 4.16 41.07 -31.56
N LYS A 195 4.68 40.00 -32.18
CA LYS A 195 4.16 39.43 -33.45
C LYS A 195 3.31 38.17 -33.25
N SER A 196 3.24 37.66 -32.01
CA SER A 196 2.55 36.42 -31.68
C SER A 196 1.15 36.72 -31.17
N THR A 197 0.12 36.56 -32.00
CA THR A 197 -1.28 36.65 -31.54
C THR A 197 -1.77 35.32 -31.01
N ILE A 198 -2.72 35.34 -30.06
CA ILE A 198 -3.30 34.14 -29.45
C ILE A 198 -3.80 33.13 -30.51
N PRO A 199 -4.60 33.50 -31.55
CA PRO A 199 -4.98 32.56 -32.61
C PRO A 199 -3.79 31.95 -33.38
N THR A 200 -2.71 32.70 -33.58
CA THR A 200 -1.47 32.21 -34.23
C THR A 200 -0.70 31.22 -33.34
N LEU A 201 -0.82 31.35 -32.01
CA LEU A 201 -0.26 30.42 -31.04
C LEU A 201 -1.11 29.15 -30.91
N MET A 202 -2.44 29.29 -30.85
CA MET A 202 -3.41 28.19 -30.78
C MET A 202 -3.38 27.31 -32.04
N SER A 203 -3.21 27.91 -33.22
CA SER A 203 -3.17 27.20 -34.51
C SER A 203 -1.93 26.32 -34.72
N LYS A 204 -0.91 26.39 -33.86
CA LYS A 204 0.30 25.54 -33.99
C LYS A 204 -0.05 24.07 -33.81
N ASN A 205 0.22 23.25 -34.83
CA ASN A 205 -0.11 21.82 -34.88
C ASN A 205 0.30 21.02 -33.62
N ALA A 206 1.43 21.34 -32.99
CA ALA A 206 1.91 20.65 -31.78
C ALA A 206 1.00 20.86 -30.55
N VAL A 207 0.33 22.02 -30.46
CA VAL A 207 -0.63 22.35 -29.41
C VAL A 207 -2.04 21.87 -29.82
N ARG A 208 -2.46 22.20 -31.05
CA ARG A 208 -3.78 21.80 -31.60
C ARG A 208 -4.02 20.28 -31.62
N SER A 209 -2.97 19.45 -31.67
CA SER A 209 -3.08 17.97 -31.66
C SER A 209 -3.17 17.33 -30.26
N VAL A 210 -3.10 18.13 -29.19
CA VAL A 210 -3.24 17.66 -27.81
C VAL A 210 -4.39 18.31 -27.03
N LEU A 211 -4.70 19.59 -27.24
CA LEU A 211 -5.81 20.29 -26.57
C LEU A 211 -7.14 19.53 -26.68
N GLY A 212 -7.88 19.43 -25.57
CA GLY A 212 -9.15 18.71 -25.49
C GLY A 212 -9.07 17.18 -25.71
N THR A 213 -7.86 16.61 -25.83
CA THR A 213 -7.70 15.15 -25.99
C THR A 213 -7.24 14.49 -24.69
N THR A 214 -7.62 13.23 -24.50
CA THR A 214 -7.04 12.36 -23.45
C THR A 214 -6.07 11.38 -24.11
N LYS A 215 -4.85 11.24 -23.58
CA LYS A 215 -3.91 10.20 -24.02
C LYS A 215 -3.91 9.04 -23.04
N GLN A 216 -4.16 7.84 -23.55
CA GLN A 216 -4.20 6.57 -22.80
C GLN A 216 -2.84 5.88 -22.88
N ILE A 217 -2.32 5.41 -21.75
CA ILE A 217 -1.11 4.58 -21.64
C ILE A 217 -1.48 3.31 -20.88
N HIS A 218 -1.20 2.14 -21.47
CA HIS A 218 -1.45 0.82 -20.87
C HIS A 218 -0.14 0.03 -20.85
N MET A 219 0.28 -0.47 -19.70
CA MET A 219 1.53 -1.25 -19.54
C MET A 219 1.41 -2.32 -18.46
N SER A 220 2.16 -3.41 -18.63
CA SER A 220 2.27 -4.51 -17.66
C SER A 220 3.41 -4.34 -16.64
N HIS A 221 4.33 -3.38 -16.84
CA HIS A 221 5.54 -3.20 -16.04
C HIS A 221 5.72 -1.73 -15.61
N PRO A 222 5.97 -1.44 -14.31
CA PRO A 222 5.97 -0.06 -13.79
C PRO A 222 7.15 0.76 -14.35
N GLY A 223 8.35 0.16 -14.49
CA GLY A 223 9.51 0.87 -15.03
C GLY A 223 9.38 1.30 -16.50
N ARG A 224 8.57 0.60 -17.32
CA ARG A 224 8.26 1.02 -18.70
C ARG A 224 7.16 2.08 -18.73
N PHE A 225 6.10 1.86 -17.95
CA PHE A 225 5.02 2.81 -17.72
C PHE A 225 5.55 4.20 -17.30
N TYR A 226 6.45 4.21 -16.31
CA TYR A 226 7.13 5.40 -15.83
C TYR A 226 7.88 6.16 -16.94
N VAL A 227 8.67 5.46 -17.77
CA VAL A 227 9.43 6.07 -18.88
C VAL A 227 8.52 6.63 -19.98
N GLU A 228 7.33 6.06 -20.19
CA GLU A 228 6.34 6.60 -21.12
C GLU A 228 5.68 7.86 -20.54
N LEU A 229 5.24 7.81 -19.28
CA LEU A 229 4.61 8.93 -18.57
C LEU A 229 5.55 10.14 -18.41
N GLN A 230 6.84 9.90 -18.14
CA GLN A 230 7.86 10.95 -17.99
C GLN A 230 8.02 11.80 -19.26
N LYS A 231 7.60 11.33 -20.45
CA LYS A 231 7.62 12.14 -21.68
C LYS A 231 6.67 13.35 -21.65
N TYR A 232 5.68 13.33 -20.76
CA TYR A 232 4.62 14.32 -20.67
C TYR A 232 4.70 15.17 -19.40
N VAL A 233 5.03 14.55 -18.26
CA VAL A 233 4.94 15.18 -16.92
C VAL A 233 6.22 15.92 -16.50
N ASP A 234 7.39 15.53 -17.02
CA ASP A 234 8.69 16.03 -16.57
C ASP A 234 9.15 17.28 -17.36
N SER A 235 9.36 18.39 -16.66
CA SER A 235 9.91 19.63 -17.23
C SER A 235 11.42 19.52 -17.44
N LYS A 236 11.88 19.60 -18.69
CA LYS A 236 13.30 19.47 -19.07
C LYS A 236 14.05 20.78 -18.95
N GLU A 237 13.95 21.40 -17.77
CA GLU A 237 15.04 22.22 -17.29
C GLU A 237 16.35 21.43 -17.44
N LYS A 238 17.29 21.98 -18.20
CA LYS A 238 18.60 21.37 -18.36
C LYS A 238 19.36 21.58 -17.05
N VAL A 239 19.53 20.51 -16.26
CA VAL A 239 20.65 20.47 -15.30
C VAL A 239 21.89 20.66 -16.15
N SER A 240 22.50 21.84 -16.06
CA SER A 240 23.74 22.15 -16.75
C SER A 240 24.88 21.42 -16.04
N ARG A 241 24.96 20.10 -16.29
CA ARG A 241 26.17 19.32 -16.03
C ARG A 241 27.28 19.97 -16.85
N LYS A 242 28.05 20.84 -16.19
CA LYS A 242 29.38 21.27 -16.64
C LYS A 242 30.33 20.07 -16.53
N ASP A 243 30.06 19.02 -17.29
CA ASP A 243 31.04 18.00 -17.67
C ASP A 243 32.13 18.71 -18.46
N LYS A 244 33.15 19.22 -17.74
CA LYS A 244 34.29 20.01 -18.27
C LYS A 244 35.15 19.27 -19.30
N THR A 245 34.72 18.11 -19.79
CA THR A 245 35.51 17.13 -20.54
C THR A 245 34.91 16.76 -21.91
N LYS A 246 33.70 17.21 -22.29
CA LYS A 246 33.11 16.92 -23.61
C LYS A 246 32.40 18.10 -24.26
N ASN A 247 33.15 18.89 -25.03
CA ASN A 247 32.59 19.80 -26.04
C ASN A 247 31.91 19.01 -27.17
N LYS A 248 30.61 18.73 -27.02
CA LYS A 248 29.71 18.47 -28.15
C LYS A 248 28.52 19.41 -28.06
N PRO A 249 28.26 20.27 -29.08
CA PRO A 249 27.05 21.08 -29.09
C PRO A 249 25.82 20.18 -29.22
N GLN A 250 24.87 20.30 -28.29
CA GLN A 250 23.56 19.66 -28.42
C GLN A 250 22.71 20.42 -29.44
N ASN A 251 22.96 20.17 -30.73
CA ASN A 251 22.12 20.63 -31.84
C ASN A 251 20.79 19.84 -31.90
N SER A 252 20.01 19.90 -30.82
CA SER A 252 18.60 19.55 -30.78
C SER A 252 17.79 20.84 -30.62
N PRO A 253 16.87 21.19 -31.54
CA PRO A 253 16.00 22.35 -31.35
C PRO A 253 15.21 22.18 -30.04
N PRO A 254 14.91 23.27 -29.33
CA PRO A 254 14.19 23.18 -28.06
C PRO A 254 12.79 22.62 -28.31
N LYS A 255 12.48 21.50 -27.67
CA LYS A 255 11.21 20.79 -27.84
C LYS A 255 10.18 21.37 -26.87
N MET A 256 8.95 21.49 -27.36
CA MET A 256 7.77 21.78 -26.54
C MET A 256 7.66 20.76 -25.39
N GLU A 257 7.31 21.25 -24.21
CA GLU A 257 6.97 20.47 -23.03
C GLU A 257 5.44 20.43 -22.86
N TYR A 258 4.92 19.31 -22.37
CA TYR A 258 3.47 19.11 -22.29
C TYR A 258 2.86 19.55 -20.95
N TRP A 259 3.63 19.56 -19.86
CA TRP A 259 3.13 19.86 -18.51
C TRP A 259 2.26 21.13 -18.38
N PRO A 260 2.48 22.25 -19.12
CA PRO A 260 1.60 23.40 -19.04
C PRO A 260 0.18 23.17 -19.57
N LEU A 261 0.01 22.18 -20.46
CA LEU A 261 -1.24 21.85 -21.15
C LEU A 261 -1.97 20.65 -20.54
N ILE A 262 -1.40 19.99 -19.53
CA ILE A 262 -2.03 18.84 -18.88
C ILE A 262 -2.85 19.37 -17.70
N LYS A 263 -4.16 19.10 -17.75
CA LYS A 263 -5.11 19.44 -16.70
C LYS A 263 -4.93 18.54 -15.48
N VAL A 264 -4.84 17.23 -15.73
CA VAL A 264 -4.62 16.21 -14.71
C VAL A 264 -4.07 14.92 -15.33
N VAL A 265 -3.23 14.21 -14.58
CA VAL A 265 -2.84 12.83 -14.88
C VAL A 265 -3.61 11.90 -13.93
N LYS A 266 -4.34 10.92 -14.48
CA LYS A 266 -5.04 9.89 -13.71
C LYS A 266 -4.33 8.55 -13.88
N ILE A 267 -3.65 8.08 -12.83
CA ILE A 267 -2.97 6.79 -12.76
C ILE A 267 -3.91 5.76 -12.14
N TYR A 268 -3.92 4.55 -12.70
CA TYR A 268 -4.65 3.40 -12.17
C TYR A 268 -3.68 2.26 -11.89
N THR A 269 -3.68 1.76 -10.66
CA THR A 269 -2.87 0.61 -10.22
C THR A 269 -3.65 -0.31 -9.28
N LYS A 270 -3.26 -1.58 -9.18
CA LYS A 270 -3.85 -2.56 -8.24
C LYS A 270 -3.11 -2.57 -6.91
N SER A 271 -3.03 -1.39 -6.26
CA SER A 271 -2.46 -1.30 -4.91
C SER A 271 -3.53 -1.54 -3.84
N PRO A 272 -3.31 -2.44 -2.85
CA PRO A 272 -4.29 -2.73 -1.80
C PRO A 272 -4.82 -1.50 -1.07
N ALA A 273 -3.98 -0.47 -0.85
CA ALA A 273 -4.36 0.76 -0.17
C ALA A 273 -5.51 1.52 -0.86
N LEU A 274 -5.65 1.40 -2.19
CA LEU A 274 -6.67 2.09 -2.97
C LEU A 274 -7.94 1.25 -3.19
N SER A 275 -7.93 -0.03 -2.81
CA SER A 275 -8.96 -1.02 -3.18
C SER A 275 -10.38 -0.68 -2.74
N THR A 276 -10.55 0.13 -1.69
CA THR A 276 -11.85 0.61 -1.21
C THR A 276 -12.45 1.77 -2.01
N GLY A 277 -11.69 2.33 -2.97
CA GLY A 277 -12.10 3.47 -3.80
C GLY A 277 -11.44 4.81 -3.46
N ALA A 278 -10.38 4.80 -2.64
CA ALA A 278 -9.59 6.00 -2.37
C ALA A 278 -8.88 6.51 -3.64
N VAL A 279 -8.79 7.84 -3.77
CA VAL A 279 -8.03 8.54 -4.81
C VAL A 279 -6.98 9.39 -4.13
N VAL A 280 -5.71 8.99 -4.21
CA VAL A 280 -4.59 9.74 -3.62
C VAL A 280 -3.97 10.63 -4.69
N VAL A 281 -3.77 11.90 -4.37
CA VAL A 281 -3.33 12.92 -5.32
C VAL A 281 -1.96 13.46 -4.91
N ASP A 282 -0.94 13.22 -5.72
CA ASP A 282 0.36 13.91 -5.54
C ASP A 282 0.22 15.33 -6.08
N LEU A 283 0.21 16.30 -5.16
CA LEU A 283 0.14 17.71 -5.49
C LEU A 283 1.56 18.29 -5.63
N PRO A 284 1.74 19.33 -6.48
CA PRO A 284 2.96 20.12 -6.47
C PRO A 284 3.31 20.63 -5.06
N GLY A 285 4.57 21.01 -4.85
CA GLY A 285 4.92 21.72 -3.61
C GLY A 285 4.11 23.01 -3.50
N VAL A 286 3.46 23.25 -2.36
CA VAL A 286 2.82 24.56 -2.10
C VAL A 286 3.89 25.65 -1.92
N GLN A 287 5.13 25.23 -1.63
CA GLN A 287 6.37 25.99 -1.83
C GLN A 287 7.25 25.32 -2.91
N ASP A 288 6.70 25.12 -4.12
CA ASP A 288 7.50 24.92 -5.33
C ASP A 288 8.10 26.26 -5.76
N SER A 289 9.30 26.27 -6.33
CA SER A 289 9.96 27.48 -6.86
C SER A 289 9.31 28.01 -8.15
N ASN A 290 8.13 27.49 -8.52
CA ASN A 290 7.30 27.94 -9.62
C ASN A 290 5.87 28.13 -9.08
N ALA A 291 5.50 29.36 -8.74
CA ALA A 291 4.26 29.63 -7.99
C ALA A 291 2.98 29.35 -8.79
N ALA A 292 3.01 29.28 -10.13
CA ALA A 292 1.85 28.82 -10.91
C ALA A 292 1.47 27.36 -10.59
N ARG A 293 2.45 26.51 -10.22
CA ARG A 293 2.17 25.15 -9.72
C ARG A 293 1.60 25.17 -8.30
N ALA A 294 2.03 26.11 -7.46
CA ALA A 294 1.47 26.30 -6.12
C ALA A 294 0.01 26.78 -6.18
N ALA A 295 -0.33 27.71 -7.08
CA ALA A 295 -1.70 28.16 -7.32
C ALA A 295 -2.62 27.03 -7.81
N VAL A 296 -2.14 26.20 -8.77
CA VAL A 296 -2.86 25.00 -9.22
C VAL A 296 -3.05 24.00 -8.07
N ALA A 297 -2.03 23.78 -7.23
CA ALA A 297 -2.14 22.92 -6.06
C ALA A 297 -3.19 23.46 -5.06
N GLN A 298 -3.19 24.76 -4.77
CA GLN A 298 -4.12 25.41 -3.84
C GLN A 298 -5.58 25.34 -4.32
N SER A 299 -5.83 25.55 -5.62
CA SER A 299 -7.17 25.39 -6.20
C SER A 299 -7.65 23.93 -6.19
N TYR A 300 -6.74 22.96 -6.32
CA TYR A 300 -7.08 21.55 -6.21
C TYR A 300 -7.27 21.10 -4.75
N MET A 301 -6.55 21.67 -3.77
CA MET A 301 -6.73 21.38 -2.35
C MET A 301 -8.18 21.60 -1.88
N GLN A 302 -8.87 22.61 -2.41
CA GLN A 302 -10.29 22.89 -2.14
C GLN A 302 -11.26 21.81 -2.66
N GLN A 303 -10.79 20.92 -3.55
CA GLN A 303 -11.57 19.82 -4.13
C GLN A 303 -11.27 18.47 -3.44
N CYS A 304 -10.31 18.44 -2.51
CA CYS A 304 -9.95 17.25 -1.75
C CYS A 304 -10.92 17.04 -0.58
N THR A 305 -11.36 15.79 -0.36
CA THR A 305 -12.14 15.38 0.83
C THR A 305 -11.29 15.19 2.10
N GLY A 306 -9.96 15.36 1.98
CA GLY A 306 -9.00 15.31 3.07
C GLY A 306 -7.57 15.57 2.59
N LEU A 307 -6.67 15.91 3.51
CA LEU A 307 -5.28 16.25 3.20
C LEU A 307 -4.28 15.44 4.03
N TRP A 308 -3.20 15.01 3.38
CA TRP A 308 -2.04 14.36 3.98
C TRP A 308 -0.86 15.33 3.97
N ILE A 309 -0.47 15.83 5.14
CA ILE A 309 0.63 16.80 5.30
C ILE A 309 1.93 16.02 5.53
N VAL A 310 2.88 16.10 4.58
CA VAL A 310 4.16 15.39 4.65
C VAL A 310 5.30 16.35 4.97
N ALA A 311 5.96 16.13 6.11
CA ALA A 311 7.14 16.89 6.56
C ALA A 311 8.27 15.93 6.99
N PRO A 312 9.56 16.26 6.80
CA PRO A 312 10.66 15.46 7.36
C PRO A 312 10.62 15.47 8.89
N ILE A 313 10.81 14.31 9.54
CA ILE A 313 10.70 14.22 11.02
C ILE A 313 11.59 15.22 11.76
N ASN A 314 12.85 15.43 11.31
CA ASN A 314 13.81 16.39 11.87
C ASN A 314 13.35 17.87 11.80
N ARG A 315 12.18 18.15 11.20
CA ARG A 315 11.53 19.48 11.19
C ARG A 315 10.03 19.41 11.46
N ALA A 316 9.43 18.24 11.71
CA ALA A 316 7.98 18.08 11.64
C ALA A 316 7.20 18.91 12.68
N VAL A 317 7.81 19.17 13.84
CA VAL A 317 7.26 20.03 14.92
C VAL A 317 7.39 21.54 14.59
N ASP A 318 8.43 21.92 13.82
CA ASP A 318 8.81 23.31 13.51
C ASP A 318 8.60 23.70 12.03
N ASP A 319 8.00 22.83 11.21
CA ASP A 319 7.81 23.11 9.79
C ASP A 319 6.78 24.22 9.64
N LYS A 320 7.27 25.46 9.51
CA LYS A 320 6.47 26.66 9.26
C LYS A 320 5.49 26.47 8.10
N THR A 321 5.83 25.64 7.11
CA THR A 321 4.92 25.36 5.99
C THR A 321 3.80 24.43 6.41
N ALA A 322 4.05 23.44 7.27
CA ALA A 322 2.97 22.65 7.86
C ALA A 322 2.05 23.54 8.70
N LYS A 323 2.59 24.46 9.51
CA LYS A 323 1.80 25.41 10.30
C LYS A 323 1.04 26.44 9.44
N THR A 324 1.60 26.91 8.32
CA THR A 324 0.89 27.77 7.35
C THR A 324 -0.11 27.02 6.46
N LEU A 325 0.10 25.72 6.17
CA LEU A 325 -0.89 24.87 5.52
C LEU A 325 -2.06 24.55 6.46
N LEU A 326 -1.78 24.44 7.76
CA LEU A 326 -2.75 24.51 8.86
C LEU A 326 -3.03 25.97 9.28
N GLY A 327 -2.93 26.92 8.34
CA GLY A 327 -3.22 28.34 8.60
C GLY A 327 -4.69 28.58 8.91
N ASP A 328 -5.00 29.77 9.42
CA ASP A 328 -6.24 30.01 10.15
C ASP A 328 -7.48 29.95 9.25
N SER A 329 -7.34 30.26 7.96
CA SER A 329 -8.39 30.03 6.96
C SER A 329 -8.73 28.54 6.78
N PHE A 330 -7.74 27.65 6.80
CA PHE A 330 -7.94 26.21 6.69
C PHE A 330 -8.44 25.59 8.01
N LYS A 331 -7.91 26.02 9.17
CA LYS A 331 -8.44 25.62 10.49
C LYS A 331 -9.90 26.08 10.67
N ARG A 332 -10.25 27.33 10.31
CA ARG A 332 -11.63 27.84 10.34
C ARG A 332 -12.53 27.05 9.40
N GLN A 333 -12.07 26.72 8.18
CA GLN A 333 -12.84 25.85 7.29
C GLN A 333 -13.09 24.45 7.89
N LEU A 334 -12.07 23.79 8.44
CA LEU A 334 -12.22 22.50 9.13
C LEU A 334 -13.21 22.57 10.32
N LYS A 335 -13.25 23.70 11.04
CA LYS A 335 -14.18 23.97 12.14
C LYS A 335 -15.63 24.11 11.66
N TYR A 336 -15.87 24.77 10.54
CA TYR A 336 -17.22 24.89 9.94
C TYR A 336 -17.69 23.61 9.23
N ASP A 337 -16.81 22.90 8.52
CA ASP A 337 -17.13 21.64 7.84
C ASP A 337 -17.22 20.44 8.81
N GLY A 338 -16.95 20.64 10.12
CA GLY A 338 -16.90 19.58 11.14
C GLY A 338 -15.80 18.54 10.90
N GLY A 339 -14.80 18.90 10.09
CA GLY A 339 -13.99 17.99 9.29
C GLY A 339 -12.62 17.65 9.85
N PHE A 340 -12.37 17.77 11.16
CA PHE A 340 -11.03 17.54 11.75
C PHE A 340 -10.42 16.17 11.40
N SER A 341 -11.25 15.14 11.21
CA SER A 341 -10.86 13.78 10.78
C SER A 341 -10.40 13.66 9.32
N SER A 342 -10.49 14.74 8.53
CA SER A 342 -10.04 14.79 7.13
C SER A 342 -8.54 15.06 6.97
N VAL A 343 -7.87 15.53 8.03
CA VAL A 343 -6.42 15.81 8.04
C VAL A 343 -5.65 14.59 8.52
N THR A 344 -4.42 14.41 8.04
CA THR A 344 -3.48 13.39 8.51
C THR A 344 -2.06 13.94 8.37
N PHE A 345 -1.23 13.74 9.40
CA PHE A 345 0.16 14.19 9.40
C PHE A 345 1.11 13.02 9.17
N ILE A 346 2.15 13.23 8.37
CA ILE A 346 3.11 12.19 7.97
C ILE A 346 4.53 12.73 8.15
N CYS A 347 5.18 12.30 9.24
CA CYS A 347 6.59 12.51 9.50
C CYS A 347 7.41 11.54 8.65
N SER A 348 8.06 12.05 7.61
CA SER A 348 8.86 11.25 6.68
C SER A 348 10.34 11.17 7.09
N LYS A 349 11.08 10.25 6.45
CA LYS A 349 12.53 10.03 6.64
C LYS A 349 12.89 9.62 8.07
N THR A 350 12.11 8.74 8.68
CA THR A 350 12.43 8.23 10.03
C THR A 350 13.71 7.39 10.08
N ASP A 351 14.26 6.99 8.93
CA ASP A 351 15.60 6.41 8.75
C ASP A 351 16.77 7.42 8.79
N ASP A 352 16.49 8.73 8.73
CA ASP A 352 17.49 9.80 8.82
C ASP A 352 17.60 10.24 10.29
N ILE A 353 18.56 9.68 11.04
CA ILE A 353 18.71 9.84 12.49
C ILE A 353 20.16 9.98 12.94
N SER A 354 20.41 10.96 13.81
CA SER A 354 21.63 11.08 14.61
C SER A 354 21.38 10.40 15.95
N ILE A 355 22.04 9.26 16.20
CA ILE A 355 21.81 8.46 17.41
C ILE A 355 22.20 9.25 18.67
N THR A 356 23.37 9.89 18.68
CA THR A 356 23.88 10.67 19.81
C THR A 356 22.98 11.83 20.19
N GLU A 357 22.53 12.61 19.20
CA GLU A 357 21.61 13.76 19.38
C GLU A 357 20.28 13.32 20.02
N VAL A 358 19.77 12.14 19.66
CA VAL A 358 18.51 11.61 20.19
C VAL A 358 18.67 11.05 21.61
N ILE A 359 19.81 10.45 21.94
CA ILE A 359 20.12 10.02 23.32
C ILE A 359 20.17 11.24 24.24
N GLU A 360 20.97 12.25 23.87
CA GLU A 360 21.13 13.51 24.62
C GLU A 360 19.80 14.28 24.76
N SER A 361 18.97 14.32 23.70
CA SER A 361 17.72 15.12 23.70
C SER A 361 16.54 14.44 24.39
N LEU A 362 16.52 13.10 24.48
CA LEU A 362 15.43 12.33 25.11
C LEU A 362 15.83 11.69 26.46
N GLY A 363 17.09 11.80 26.87
CA GLY A 363 17.58 11.24 28.14
C GLY A 363 17.69 9.71 28.16
N LEU A 364 17.96 9.10 26.99
CA LEU A 364 17.97 7.64 26.82
C LEU A 364 19.26 6.96 27.31
N ASP A 365 20.15 7.71 27.98
CA ASP A 365 21.45 7.25 28.47
C ASP A 365 21.33 5.95 29.27
N GLY A 366 20.31 5.83 30.12
CA GLY A 366 20.09 4.66 30.97
C GLY A 366 19.77 3.37 30.20
N GLU A 367 19.00 3.45 29.11
CA GLU A 367 18.63 2.28 28.30
C GLU A 367 19.71 1.91 27.28
N VAL A 368 20.46 2.92 26.79
CA VAL A 368 21.47 2.74 25.75
C VAL A 368 22.86 2.40 26.32
N ALA A 369 23.17 2.76 27.57
CA ALA A 369 24.48 2.52 28.21
C ALA A 369 24.91 1.05 28.21
N GLU A 370 24.00 0.08 28.41
CA GLU A 370 24.36 -1.34 28.34
C GLU A 370 24.82 -1.75 26.93
N PHE A 371 24.12 -1.26 25.90
CA PHE A 371 24.45 -1.52 24.51
C PHE A 371 25.74 -0.80 24.08
N GLU A 372 25.98 0.43 24.55
CA GLU A 372 27.24 1.14 24.29
C GLU A 372 28.43 0.48 25.00
N GLN A 373 28.27 0.01 26.24
CA GLN A 373 29.31 -0.75 26.93
C GLN A 373 29.64 -2.06 26.18
N GLN A 374 28.62 -2.78 25.69
CA GLN A 374 28.82 -3.97 24.84
C GLN A 374 29.50 -3.63 23.50
N SER A 375 29.07 -2.56 22.84
CA SER A 375 29.63 -2.09 21.55
C SER A 375 31.08 -1.65 21.68
N SER A 376 31.42 -0.94 22.76
CA SER A 376 32.77 -0.50 23.10
C SER A 376 33.68 -1.70 23.39
N ARG A 377 33.23 -2.64 24.23
CA ARG A 377 33.95 -3.89 24.51
C ARG A 377 34.21 -4.72 23.24
N CYS A 378 33.25 -4.78 22.32
CA CYS A 378 33.47 -5.41 21.01
C CYS A 378 34.51 -4.65 20.18
N GLY A 379 34.51 -3.32 20.22
CA GLY A 379 35.50 -2.46 19.58
C GLY A 379 36.93 -2.70 20.10
N GLU A 380 37.12 -2.69 21.42
CA GLU A 380 38.40 -3.03 22.06
C GLU A 380 38.90 -4.42 21.64
N GLN A 381 38.01 -5.41 21.56
CA GLN A 381 38.36 -6.76 21.13
C GLN A 381 38.72 -6.84 19.65
N ILE A 382 38.07 -6.05 18.77
CA ILE A 382 38.44 -5.91 17.36
C ILE A 382 39.82 -5.28 17.24
N GLU A 383 40.08 -4.13 17.90
CA GLU A 383 41.38 -3.45 17.83
C GLU A 383 42.53 -4.33 18.35
N GLN A 384 42.31 -5.04 19.47
CA GLN A 384 43.28 -6.02 19.99
C GLN A 384 43.51 -7.21 19.04
N ALA A 385 42.52 -7.62 18.25
CA ALA A 385 42.66 -8.70 17.28
C ALA A 385 43.34 -8.22 15.99
N GLU A 386 43.02 -7.01 15.50
CA GLU A 386 43.65 -6.40 14.33
C GLU A 386 45.14 -6.07 14.59
N GLY A 387 45.49 -5.61 15.80
CA GLY A 387 46.89 -5.47 16.23
C GLY A 387 47.65 -6.80 16.18
N LYS A 388 47.09 -7.88 16.75
CA LYS A 388 47.69 -9.22 16.69
C LYS A 388 47.82 -9.74 15.26
N ILE A 389 46.85 -9.46 14.38
CA ILE A 389 46.93 -9.79 12.95
C ILE A 389 48.09 -9.04 12.29
N GLN A 390 48.35 -7.77 12.63
CA GLN A 390 49.48 -7.01 12.10
C GLN A 390 50.82 -7.57 12.60
N ASP A 391 50.97 -7.84 13.90
CA ASP A 391 52.19 -8.42 14.50
C ASP A 391 52.53 -9.79 13.89
N LEU A 392 51.51 -10.65 13.72
CA LEU A 392 51.68 -11.95 13.06
C LEU A 392 52.01 -11.80 11.58
N ARG A 393 51.42 -10.83 10.86
CA ARG A 393 51.77 -10.54 9.45
C ARG A 393 53.20 -10.04 9.31
N GLU A 394 53.71 -9.25 10.24
CA GLU A 394 55.10 -8.79 10.22
C GLU A 394 56.08 -9.91 10.58
N SER A 395 55.78 -10.70 11.61
CA SER A 395 56.51 -11.92 11.96
C SER A 395 56.57 -12.91 10.77
N GLN A 396 55.45 -13.12 10.08
CA GLN A 396 55.38 -13.99 8.91
C GLN A 396 56.19 -13.43 7.71
N LYS A 397 56.32 -12.12 7.54
CA LYS A 397 57.24 -11.53 6.54
C LYS A 397 58.70 -11.90 6.85
N VAL A 398 59.11 -11.88 8.12
CA VAL A 398 60.46 -12.28 8.55
C VAL A 398 60.71 -13.76 8.25
N TYR A 399 59.81 -14.66 8.65
CA TYR A 399 59.95 -16.08 8.32
C TYR A 399 59.93 -16.36 6.80
N LYS A 400 59.13 -15.62 6.02
CA LYS A 400 59.16 -15.67 4.55
C LYS A 400 60.48 -15.16 3.94
N LEU A 401 61.18 -14.25 4.60
CA LEU A 401 62.52 -13.81 4.21
C LEU A 401 63.57 -14.89 4.51
N VAL A 402 63.54 -15.48 5.71
CA VAL A 402 64.41 -16.60 6.11
C VAL A 402 64.24 -17.80 5.16
N MET A 403 62.99 -18.14 4.82
CA MET A 403 62.66 -19.17 3.83
C MET A 403 63.30 -18.92 2.45
N LYS A 404 63.36 -17.66 2.01
CA LYS A 404 64.00 -17.28 0.73
C LYS A 404 65.53 -17.32 0.83
N GLY A 405 66.11 -16.88 1.95
CA GLY A 405 67.55 -17.01 2.22
C GLY A 405 67.98 -18.47 2.19
N ALA A 406 67.45 -19.29 3.10
CA ALA A 406 67.77 -20.71 3.20
C ALA A 406 67.48 -21.51 1.91
N THR A 407 66.59 -21.03 1.02
CA THR A 407 66.40 -21.66 -0.29
C THR A 407 67.54 -21.34 -1.26
N LYS A 408 67.96 -20.07 -1.36
CA LYS A 408 69.17 -19.70 -2.13
C LYS A 408 70.43 -20.35 -1.58
N ASP A 409 70.53 -20.44 -0.26
CA ASP A 409 71.67 -21.10 0.39
C ASP A 409 71.68 -22.60 0.05
N ILE A 410 70.54 -23.28 0.08
CA ILE A 410 70.44 -24.68 -0.40
C ILE A 410 70.84 -24.79 -1.88
N GLU A 411 70.33 -23.93 -2.77
CA GLU A 411 70.70 -23.92 -4.20
C GLU A 411 72.22 -23.74 -4.39
N ASN A 412 72.83 -22.80 -3.66
CA ASN A 412 74.28 -22.58 -3.68
C ASN A 412 75.08 -23.79 -3.15
N TRP A 413 74.65 -24.41 -2.05
CA TRP A 413 75.35 -25.55 -1.46
C TRP A 413 75.10 -26.87 -2.21
N GLU A 414 74.00 -27.00 -2.97
CA GLU A 414 73.77 -28.10 -3.91
C GLU A 414 74.72 -27.96 -5.13
N ILE A 415 74.86 -26.75 -5.72
CA ILE A 415 75.87 -26.48 -6.76
C ILE A 415 77.31 -26.75 -6.28
N LEU A 416 77.61 -26.50 -4.99
CA LEU A 416 78.90 -26.83 -4.40
C LEU A 416 79.08 -28.34 -4.13
N GLN A 417 77.99 -29.09 -3.95
CA GLN A 417 78.02 -30.56 -3.86
C GLN A 417 78.29 -31.17 -5.24
N ASP A 418 77.53 -30.77 -6.27
CA ASP A 418 77.68 -31.28 -7.64
C ASP A 418 79.14 -31.14 -8.13
N ARG A 419 79.76 -29.98 -7.85
CA ARG A 419 81.15 -29.69 -8.24
C ARG A 419 82.20 -30.47 -7.44
N LEU A 420 81.88 -30.93 -6.24
CA LEU A 420 82.71 -31.84 -5.46
C LEU A 420 82.61 -33.27 -6.03
N GLU A 421 81.41 -33.68 -6.46
CA GLU A 421 81.18 -34.98 -7.11
C GLU A 421 81.82 -35.06 -8.51
N ASP A 422 81.91 -33.92 -9.24
CA ASP A 422 82.76 -33.73 -10.43
C ASP A 422 84.28 -33.70 -10.14
N GLY A 423 84.70 -33.82 -8.87
CA GLY A 423 86.11 -33.90 -8.46
C GLY A 423 86.87 -32.56 -8.42
N GLN A 424 86.19 -31.42 -8.36
CA GLN A 424 86.83 -30.10 -8.20
C GLN A 424 87.14 -29.83 -6.71
N LEU A 425 88.17 -29.02 -6.43
CA LEU A 425 88.40 -28.50 -5.08
C LEU A 425 87.38 -27.40 -4.75
N VAL A 426 86.64 -27.58 -3.65
CA VAL A 426 85.53 -26.72 -3.26
C VAL A 426 85.85 -25.95 -1.96
N TYR A 427 85.64 -24.64 -2.00
CA TYR A 427 85.87 -23.71 -0.91
C TYR A 427 84.56 -23.19 -0.34
N ALA A 428 84.58 -22.74 0.92
CA ALA A 428 83.41 -22.10 1.52
C ALA A 428 83.02 -20.82 0.74
N PRO A 429 81.72 -20.61 0.45
CA PRO A 429 81.27 -19.42 -0.29
C PRO A 429 81.60 -18.14 0.49
N VAL A 430 82.36 -17.25 -0.14
CA VAL A 430 82.79 -15.99 0.46
C VAL A 430 81.57 -15.13 0.78
N ALA A 431 81.36 -14.82 2.06
CA ALA A 431 80.26 -13.98 2.50
C ALA A 431 80.47 -12.53 2.02
N GLU A 432 79.62 -12.03 1.12
CA GLU A 432 79.69 -10.65 0.65
C GLU A 432 79.69 -9.64 1.82
N PRO A 433 80.52 -8.57 1.75
CA PRO A 433 80.57 -7.55 2.80
C PRO A 433 79.23 -6.81 2.89
N LYS A 434 78.48 -7.08 3.97
CA LYS A 434 77.16 -6.49 4.24
C LYS A 434 77.23 -4.95 4.22
N LYS A 435 76.80 -4.33 3.11
CA LYS A 435 76.70 -2.86 2.98
C LYS A 435 75.85 -2.31 4.13
N ARG A 436 76.49 -1.60 5.07
CA ARG A 436 75.86 -0.94 6.22
C ARG A 436 74.84 0.11 5.75
N LYS A 437 73.56 -0.28 5.62
CA LYS A 437 72.47 0.69 5.80
C LYS A 437 72.55 1.21 7.25
N LYS A 438 72.46 2.52 7.43
CA LYS A 438 72.45 3.14 8.77
C LYS A 438 71.25 2.63 9.56
N ALA A 439 71.50 1.76 10.54
CA ALA A 439 70.56 1.55 11.63
C ALA A 439 70.64 2.77 12.56
N GLY A 440 69.56 3.54 12.66
CA GLY A 440 69.36 4.44 13.79
C GLY A 440 69.33 3.62 15.09
N SER A 441 69.88 4.17 16.16
CA SER A 441 70.09 3.41 17.40
C SER A 441 68.79 3.02 18.11
N ASN A 442 68.89 1.91 18.87
CA ASN A 442 67.89 1.43 19.83
C ASN A 442 67.18 2.56 20.60
N LYS A 443 65.87 2.41 20.80
CA LYS A 443 65.23 2.74 22.08
C LYS A 443 64.43 1.54 22.56
N GLN A 444 64.72 1.10 23.78
CA GLN A 444 63.91 0.11 24.50
C GLN A 444 62.62 0.77 25.00
N PRO A 445 61.52 0.01 25.19
CA PRO A 445 60.36 0.50 25.91
C PRO A 445 60.64 0.55 27.42
N LEU A 446 61.01 1.72 27.93
CA LEU A 446 61.02 1.99 29.38
C LEU A 446 59.72 2.66 29.81
N LYS A 447 59.15 2.21 30.93
CA LYS A 447 57.94 2.78 31.54
C LYS A 447 58.23 4.21 32.05
N LYS A 448 57.45 5.21 31.64
CA LYS A 448 56.53 6.00 32.51
C LYS A 448 55.96 7.28 31.87
N GLN A 449 54.81 7.65 32.43
CA GLN A 449 54.10 8.94 32.50
C GLN A 449 54.80 10.24 32.05
N ALA A 450 54.11 10.95 31.15
CA ALA A 450 53.64 12.35 31.28
C ALA A 450 54.59 13.57 31.08
N PHE A 451 53.90 14.69 30.76
CA PHE A 451 54.27 16.12 30.79
C PHE A 451 55.10 16.76 29.63
N PHE A 452 54.33 17.32 28.67
CA PHE A 452 54.32 18.72 28.17
C PHE A 452 55.56 19.51 27.69
N GLN A 453 55.25 20.38 26.72
CA GLN A 453 55.90 21.65 26.28
C GLN A 453 57.14 21.62 25.37
N ASN A 454 56.99 22.30 24.22
CA ASN A 454 57.76 23.43 23.65
C ASN A 454 59.27 23.52 23.98
N SER A 455 60.20 23.85 23.06
CA SER A 455 60.17 24.19 21.61
C SER A 455 61.67 24.20 21.10
N GLU A 456 62.18 24.82 20.00
CA GLU A 456 61.69 25.80 19.01
C GLU A 456 62.53 25.84 17.69
N HIS A 457 62.92 27.03 17.22
CA HIS A 457 63.64 27.39 15.98
C HIS A 457 65.11 26.93 15.86
N GLY A 458 65.63 26.86 14.62
CA GLY A 458 67.06 27.19 14.37
C GLY A 458 67.71 26.78 13.04
N ILE A 459 67.68 27.65 12.01
CA ILE A 459 68.80 28.05 11.10
C ILE A 459 69.78 26.92 10.65
N SER A 460 69.69 26.34 9.45
CA SER A 460 70.17 26.84 8.13
C SER A 460 71.70 26.88 7.91
N ARG A 461 72.22 26.06 6.96
CA ARG A 461 72.99 26.56 5.79
C ARG A 461 73.29 25.51 4.70
N SER A 462 73.71 26.03 3.55
CA SER A 462 73.90 25.46 2.21
C SER A 462 75.27 24.82 1.91
N SER A 463 75.32 23.97 0.86
CA SER A 463 76.51 23.61 0.05
C SER A 463 77.62 22.80 0.77
N ASP A 464 78.47 22.00 0.13
CA ASP A 464 78.92 21.92 -1.28
C ASP A 464 78.93 20.48 -1.85
N GLY A 465 79.30 20.33 -3.14
CA GLY A 465 79.58 19.04 -3.76
C GLY A 465 80.81 19.05 -4.67
N ILE A 466 81.74 18.12 -4.44
CA ILE A 466 82.90 17.79 -5.30
C ILE A 466 83.03 16.24 -5.33
N PRO A 467 83.30 15.61 -6.48
CA PRO A 467 83.42 14.15 -6.59
C PRO A 467 84.84 13.62 -6.30
N SER A 468 84.91 12.35 -5.89
CA SER A 468 86.11 11.50 -5.80
C SER A 468 85.66 10.08 -6.17
N SER A 469 86.11 9.50 -7.28
CA SER A 469 87.40 8.81 -7.46
C SER A 469 87.48 7.53 -6.61
N ASP A 470 87.56 6.40 -7.30
CA ASP A 470 87.74 5.07 -6.72
C ASP A 470 89.17 4.88 -6.20
N ASP A 471 89.32 4.09 -5.14
CA ASP A 471 90.54 3.35 -4.78
C ASP A 471 90.13 2.19 -3.86
N GLU A 472 90.19 0.95 -4.36
CA GLU A 472 89.92 -0.25 -3.55
C GLU A 472 91.19 -0.76 -2.86
N VAL A 473 91.15 -0.90 -1.53
CA VAL A 473 92.16 -1.66 -0.78
C VAL A 473 91.54 -2.97 -0.30
N GLN A 474 91.87 -4.06 -1.00
CA GLN A 474 91.37 -5.40 -0.69
C GLN A 474 92.17 -6.04 0.44
N ILE A 475 91.49 -6.45 1.51
CA ILE A 475 92.06 -7.28 2.58
C ILE A 475 91.65 -8.73 2.31
N GLN A 476 92.64 -9.59 2.04
CA GLN A 476 92.41 -11.02 1.84
C GLN A 476 92.14 -11.72 3.18
N ALA A 477 91.15 -12.62 3.20
CA ALA A 477 90.90 -13.55 4.29
C ALA A 477 91.21 -14.98 3.82
N GLU A 478 91.82 -15.78 4.70
CA GLU A 478 92.27 -17.13 4.36
C GLU A 478 91.09 -18.06 4.03
N GLN A 479 91.20 -18.79 2.92
CA GLN A 479 90.16 -19.71 2.45
C GLN A 479 90.38 -21.12 2.97
N VAL A 480 89.38 -21.66 3.68
CA VAL A 480 89.37 -23.05 4.16
C VAL A 480 88.73 -23.96 3.11
N VAL A 481 89.38 -25.11 2.86
CA VAL A 481 88.86 -26.18 1.99
C VAL A 481 87.80 -26.99 2.74
N LEU A 482 86.67 -27.27 2.10
CA LEU A 482 85.56 -28.02 2.72
C LEU A 482 85.68 -29.54 2.47
N SER A 483 85.22 -30.35 3.43
CA SER A 483 85.03 -31.78 3.20
C SER A 483 83.59 -32.11 2.77
N GLU A 484 83.42 -33.29 2.15
CA GLU A 484 82.12 -33.86 1.78
C GLU A 484 81.14 -33.94 2.98
N LEU A 485 81.68 -34.20 4.19
CA LEU A 485 80.91 -34.29 5.42
C LEU A 485 80.38 -32.92 5.86
N ASP A 486 81.16 -31.86 5.69
CA ASP A 486 80.78 -30.48 6.05
C ASP A 486 79.65 -29.97 5.16
N ILE A 487 79.75 -30.22 3.85
CA ILE A 487 78.70 -29.89 2.86
C ILE A 487 77.39 -30.61 3.22
N LYS A 488 77.45 -31.91 3.51
CA LYS A 488 76.26 -32.72 3.88
C LYS A 488 75.65 -32.28 5.22
N ASN A 489 76.48 -31.91 6.20
CA ASN A 489 76.02 -31.36 7.47
C ASN A 489 75.36 -29.97 7.30
N LYS A 490 75.95 -29.09 6.50
CA LYS A 490 75.38 -27.74 6.25
C LYS A 490 74.08 -27.80 5.46
N LEU A 491 73.98 -28.67 4.45
CA LEU A 491 72.72 -28.90 3.74
C LEU A 491 71.62 -29.44 4.64
N LYS A 492 71.95 -30.31 5.61
CA LYS A 492 70.99 -30.78 6.62
C LYS A 492 70.48 -29.64 7.51
N GLU A 493 71.39 -28.81 8.04
CA GLU A 493 71.05 -27.63 8.85
C GLU A 493 70.17 -26.62 8.09
N LEU A 494 70.49 -26.34 6.82
CA LEU A 494 69.70 -25.45 5.97
C LEU A 494 68.32 -26.04 5.62
N ARG A 495 68.23 -27.36 5.40
CA ARG A 495 66.94 -28.06 5.17
C ARG A 495 66.07 -28.07 6.44
N ASP A 496 66.65 -28.26 7.63
CA ASP A 496 65.91 -28.23 8.90
C ASP A 496 65.49 -26.80 9.32
N THR A 497 66.32 -25.77 9.11
CA THR A 497 65.92 -24.37 9.33
C THR A 497 64.81 -23.94 8.36
N LYS A 498 64.87 -24.33 7.08
CA LYS A 498 63.78 -24.16 6.10
C LYS A 498 62.51 -24.93 6.50
N LYS A 499 62.64 -26.14 7.05
CA LYS A 499 61.50 -26.94 7.55
C LYS A 499 60.81 -26.27 8.74
N ASN A 500 61.59 -25.77 9.71
CA ASN A 500 61.06 -25.05 10.87
C ASN A 500 60.41 -23.72 10.46
N ALA A 501 61.09 -22.86 9.70
CA ALA A 501 60.53 -21.59 9.23
C ALA A 501 59.25 -21.77 8.38
N ARG A 502 59.13 -22.90 7.66
CA ARG A 502 57.88 -23.28 6.97
C ARG A 502 56.76 -23.63 7.95
N ARG A 503 57.04 -24.36 9.04
CA ARG A 503 56.05 -24.68 10.08
C ARG A 503 55.55 -23.41 10.76
N GLU A 504 56.45 -22.58 11.28
CA GLU A 504 56.10 -21.32 11.95
C GLU A 504 55.25 -20.43 11.02
N SER A 505 55.62 -20.30 9.74
CA SER A 505 54.85 -19.50 8.78
C SER A 505 53.46 -20.06 8.45
N ILE A 506 53.20 -21.35 8.67
CA ILE A 506 51.88 -21.99 8.49
C ILE A 506 51.04 -21.86 9.76
N GLU A 507 51.65 -22.01 10.94
CA GLU A 507 50.97 -21.82 12.23
C GLU A 507 50.57 -20.36 12.44
N MET A 508 51.44 -19.40 12.08
CA MET A 508 51.08 -17.98 11.99
C MET A 508 49.99 -17.69 10.98
N GLN A 509 49.92 -18.43 9.85
CA GLN A 509 48.84 -18.25 8.87
C GLN A 509 47.49 -18.69 9.46
N ARG A 510 47.44 -19.86 10.11
CA ARG A 510 46.23 -20.34 10.81
C ARG A 510 45.77 -19.34 11.88
N ALA A 511 46.68 -18.86 12.72
CA ALA A 511 46.37 -17.87 13.75
C ALA A 511 45.84 -16.55 13.17
N ILE A 512 46.36 -16.10 12.01
CA ILE A 512 45.81 -14.94 11.28
C ILE A 512 44.39 -15.23 10.76
N ASP A 513 44.15 -16.41 10.17
CA ASP A 513 42.85 -16.78 9.61
C ASP A 513 41.79 -16.96 10.70
N ASP A 514 42.15 -17.55 11.85
CA ASP A 514 41.32 -17.67 13.05
C ASP A 514 40.97 -16.28 13.62
N LEU A 515 41.95 -15.38 13.78
CA LEU A 515 41.71 -14.01 14.24
C LEU A 515 40.84 -13.22 13.26
N ILE A 516 41.01 -13.39 11.93
CA ILE A 516 40.14 -12.80 10.91
C ILE A 516 38.70 -13.32 11.05
N SER A 517 38.50 -14.58 11.43
CA SER A 517 37.16 -15.11 11.73
C SER A 517 36.54 -14.45 12.97
N GLN A 518 37.32 -14.24 14.03
CA GLN A 518 36.89 -13.60 15.28
C GLN A 518 36.53 -12.12 15.07
N VAL A 519 37.35 -11.37 14.31
CA VAL A 519 37.06 -9.98 13.91
C VAL A 519 35.74 -9.91 13.14
N ARG A 520 35.49 -10.82 12.20
CA ARG A 520 34.21 -10.86 11.46
C ARG A 520 33.01 -11.16 12.36
N THR A 521 33.13 -12.05 13.35
CA THR A 521 32.04 -12.30 14.31
C THR A 521 31.76 -11.10 15.20
N LEU A 522 32.81 -10.44 15.71
CA LEU A 522 32.68 -9.23 16.54
C LEU A 522 32.12 -8.04 15.75
N GLN A 523 32.55 -7.84 14.50
CA GLN A 523 31.99 -6.82 13.60
C GLN A 523 30.50 -7.07 13.31
N LYS A 524 30.09 -8.34 13.14
CA LYS A 524 28.68 -8.71 12.97
C LYS A 524 27.86 -8.46 14.25
N GLU A 525 28.43 -8.73 15.42
CA GLU A 525 27.78 -8.47 16.71
C GLU A 525 27.65 -6.97 17.00
N GLN A 526 28.72 -6.19 16.80
CA GLN A 526 28.67 -4.73 16.88
C GLN A 526 27.65 -4.14 15.89
N GLY A 527 27.54 -4.70 14.68
CA GLY A 527 26.51 -4.34 13.71
C GLY A 527 25.08 -4.67 14.17
N ARG A 528 24.87 -5.76 14.92
CA ARG A 528 23.59 -6.10 15.56
C ARG A 528 23.26 -5.11 16.69
N ILE A 529 24.20 -4.86 17.59
CA ILE A 529 24.04 -3.91 18.71
C ILE A 529 23.71 -2.51 18.20
N ARG A 530 24.43 -2.03 17.17
CA ARG A 530 24.16 -0.72 16.54
C ARG A 530 22.78 -0.65 15.88
N ALA A 531 22.30 -1.74 15.30
CA ALA A 531 20.95 -1.80 14.75
C ALA A 531 19.87 -1.78 15.85
N GLU A 532 20.13 -2.40 17.01
CA GLU A 532 19.22 -2.42 18.16
C GLU A 532 19.10 -1.03 18.82
N VAL A 533 20.23 -0.36 19.08
CA VAL A 533 20.23 1.04 19.57
C VAL A 533 19.51 1.95 18.57
N SER A 534 19.79 1.80 17.28
CA SER A 534 19.09 2.56 16.24
C SER A 534 17.59 2.29 16.20
N ARG A 535 17.12 1.09 16.58
CA ARG A 535 15.69 0.74 16.66
C ARG A 535 15.01 1.46 17.83
N ILE A 536 15.65 1.48 19.00
CA ILE A 536 15.17 2.19 20.20
C ILE A 536 15.11 3.70 19.93
N CYS A 537 16.20 4.32 19.46
CA CYS A 537 16.23 5.75 19.19
C CYS A 537 15.22 6.19 18.11
N ILE A 538 14.94 5.35 17.10
CA ILE A 538 13.89 5.63 16.11
C ILE A 538 12.50 5.54 16.75
N ALA A 539 12.22 4.52 17.57
CA ALA A 539 10.93 4.35 18.23
C ALA A 539 10.59 5.54 19.14
N GLU A 540 11.51 5.94 20.02
CA GLU A 540 11.28 7.03 20.97
C GLU A 540 11.21 8.40 20.28
N ARG A 541 12.05 8.65 19.26
CA ARG A 541 11.94 9.88 18.45
C ARG A 541 10.60 9.95 17.71
N ASN A 542 10.10 8.83 17.20
CA ASN A 542 8.79 8.77 16.55
C ASN A 542 7.65 9.03 17.54
N LEU A 543 7.71 8.43 18.74
CA LEU A 543 6.72 8.62 19.81
C LEU A 543 6.66 10.06 20.31
N TYR A 544 7.83 10.67 20.57
CA TYR A 544 7.95 12.09 20.93
C TYR A 544 7.38 12.99 19.82
N SER A 545 7.79 12.79 18.57
CA SER A 545 7.35 13.62 17.43
C SER A 545 5.85 13.56 17.20
N LYS A 546 5.23 12.36 17.35
CA LYS A 546 3.77 12.21 17.30
C LYS A 546 3.06 13.01 18.37
N SER A 547 3.52 12.84 19.62
CA SER A 547 2.91 13.48 20.79
C SER A 547 2.98 15.01 20.67
N ALA A 548 4.14 15.55 20.29
CA ALA A 548 4.35 16.98 20.07
C ALA A 548 3.43 17.54 18.96
N ILE A 549 3.30 16.85 17.82
CA ILE A 549 2.44 17.31 16.70
C ILE A 549 0.96 17.24 17.04
N GLN A 550 0.53 16.22 17.79
CA GLN A 550 -0.84 16.12 18.29
C GLN A 550 -1.18 17.25 19.27
N GLN A 551 -0.24 17.61 20.15
CA GLN A 551 -0.38 18.73 21.09
C GLN A 551 -0.35 20.10 20.38
N ASP A 552 0.58 20.32 19.44
CA ASP A 552 0.67 21.56 18.64
C ASP A 552 -0.61 21.79 17.82
N PHE A 553 -1.17 20.74 17.23
CA PHE A 553 -2.46 20.81 16.54
C PHE A 553 -3.61 21.15 17.49
N ALA A 554 -3.69 20.52 18.66
CA ALA A 554 -4.75 20.81 19.63
C ALA A 554 -4.66 22.23 20.20
N ALA A 555 -3.45 22.70 20.52
CA ALA A 555 -3.20 24.09 20.93
C ALA A 555 -3.59 25.08 19.82
N GLY A 556 -3.22 24.80 18.57
CA GLY A 556 -3.61 25.60 17.41
C GLY A 556 -5.10 25.56 17.07
N ILE A 557 -5.90 24.68 17.68
CA ILE A 557 -7.37 24.71 17.67
C ILE A 557 -7.91 25.47 18.89
N LYS A 558 -7.33 25.31 20.09
CA LYS A 558 -7.67 26.10 21.29
C LYS A 558 -7.54 27.60 21.04
N GLU A 559 -6.46 28.02 20.39
CA GLU A 559 -6.20 29.40 19.96
C GLU A 559 -7.36 29.99 19.13
N ILE A 560 -7.89 29.23 18.16
CA ILE A 560 -9.02 29.67 17.31
C ILE A 560 -10.38 29.50 17.99
N ASP A 561 -10.52 28.62 18.97
CA ASP A 561 -11.72 28.58 19.80
C ASP A 561 -11.79 29.77 20.75
N GLN A 562 -10.66 30.18 21.33
CA GLN A 562 -10.53 31.37 22.15
C GLN A 562 -10.70 32.66 21.32
N GLU A 563 -10.08 32.77 20.15
CA GLU A 563 -10.28 33.89 19.20
C GLU A 563 -11.77 34.06 18.85
N ASN A 564 -12.42 32.99 18.38
CA ASN A 564 -13.83 33.01 18.03
C ASN A 564 -14.77 33.29 19.24
N ALA A 565 -14.36 32.97 20.46
CA ALA A 565 -15.16 33.22 21.66
C ALA A 565 -15.06 34.69 22.11
N ALA A 566 -13.84 35.25 22.10
CA ALA A 566 -13.62 36.66 22.34
C ALA A 566 -14.26 37.56 21.25
N GLU A 567 -14.27 37.12 19.98
CA GLU A 567 -15.02 37.80 18.90
C GLU A 567 -16.55 37.77 19.11
N ALA A 568 -17.09 36.87 19.94
CA ALA A 568 -18.52 36.64 20.10
C ALA A 568 -19.11 37.26 21.38
N ASP A 569 -18.38 37.25 22.49
CA ASP A 569 -18.84 37.74 23.80
C ASP A 569 -17.64 38.24 24.65
N GLU A 570 -17.12 39.43 24.30
CA GLU A 570 -15.94 40.04 24.93
C GLU A 570 -16.12 40.33 26.44
N ASP A 571 -17.37 40.58 26.88
CA ASP A 571 -17.71 40.82 28.29
C ASP A 571 -17.76 39.54 29.15
N SER A 572 -17.95 38.36 28.53
CA SER A 572 -18.15 37.07 29.21
C SER A 572 -17.04 36.04 28.96
N PHE A 573 -16.01 36.38 28.20
CA PHE A 573 -14.94 35.46 27.80
C PHE A 573 -13.92 35.20 28.93
N ASP A 574 -13.86 33.95 29.41
CA ASP A 574 -12.80 33.46 30.29
C ASP A 574 -11.76 32.66 29.47
N PRO A 575 -10.47 33.07 29.44
CA PRO A 575 -9.43 32.35 28.72
C PRO A 575 -8.97 31.06 29.42
N ASP A 576 -9.26 30.87 30.71
CA ASP A 576 -8.89 29.67 31.47
C ASP A 576 -9.96 28.55 31.38
N GLU A 577 -11.18 28.83 30.92
CA GLU A 577 -12.19 27.78 30.65
C GLU A 577 -12.00 27.10 29.28
N ASP A 578 -11.77 25.78 29.30
CA ASP A 578 -11.62 24.97 28.09
C ASP A 578 -12.98 24.64 27.43
N ILE A 579 -13.29 25.32 26.33
CA ILE A 579 -14.48 25.14 25.47
C ILE A 579 -14.71 23.69 25.03
N ARG A 580 -13.66 22.86 24.98
CA ARG A 580 -13.71 21.43 24.62
C ARG A 580 -12.56 20.64 25.26
N ASP A 581 -12.67 19.32 25.27
CA ASP A 581 -11.54 18.43 25.60
C ASP A 581 -10.51 18.44 24.45
N TYR A 582 -9.49 19.29 24.59
CA TYR A 582 -8.39 19.41 23.62
C TYR A 582 -7.47 18.18 23.61
N ASP A 583 -7.46 17.40 24.69
CA ASP A 583 -6.69 16.16 24.81
C ASP A 583 -7.29 15.04 23.93
N GLN A 584 -8.62 15.02 23.77
CA GLN A 584 -9.32 14.23 22.76
C GLN A 584 -9.09 14.77 21.34
N VAL A 585 -9.01 16.09 21.13
CA VAL A 585 -8.65 16.67 19.82
C VAL A 585 -7.24 16.24 19.40
N ALA A 586 -6.25 16.31 20.30
CA ALA A 586 -4.89 15.83 20.06
C ALA A 586 -4.89 14.36 19.61
N LYS A 587 -5.56 13.48 20.37
CA LYS A 587 -5.68 12.04 20.09
C LYS A 587 -6.49 11.73 18.81
N SER A 588 -7.29 12.68 18.32
CA SER A 588 -8.09 12.52 17.09
C SER A 588 -7.27 12.70 15.81
N LEU A 589 -6.15 13.44 15.85
CA LEU A 589 -5.29 13.66 14.69
C LEU A 589 -4.47 12.40 14.37
N PRO A 590 -4.62 11.80 13.17
CA PRO A 590 -3.77 10.69 12.75
C PRO A 590 -2.36 11.20 12.39
N VAL A 591 -1.33 10.74 13.11
CA VAL A 591 0.08 11.06 12.83
C VAL A 591 0.88 9.77 12.60
N PHE A 592 1.57 9.68 11.46
CA PHE A 592 2.37 8.52 11.06
C PHE A 592 3.84 8.88 10.88
N CYS A 593 4.75 8.01 11.35
CA CYS A 593 6.19 8.19 11.36
C CYS A 593 6.87 7.20 10.39
N VAL A 594 6.97 7.58 9.12
CA VAL A 594 7.24 6.64 8.01
C VAL A 594 8.67 6.72 7.44
N SER A 595 9.25 5.55 7.18
CA SER A 595 10.42 5.42 6.31
C SER A 595 10.07 4.67 5.03
N SER A 596 9.88 5.43 3.94
CA SER A 596 9.68 4.87 2.61
C SER A 596 10.87 4.03 2.14
N ARG A 597 12.11 4.44 2.48
CA ARG A 597 13.33 3.75 2.03
C ARG A 597 13.56 2.44 2.79
N ALA A 598 13.25 2.39 4.09
CA ALA A 598 13.28 1.15 4.86
C ALA A 598 12.21 0.16 4.35
N TYR A 599 10.96 0.62 4.18
CA TYR A 599 9.87 -0.23 3.68
C TYR A 599 10.20 -0.87 2.32
N GLN A 600 10.64 -0.07 1.35
CA GLN A 600 10.98 -0.56 0.01
C GLN A 600 12.11 -1.60 0.06
N LYS A 601 13.12 -1.43 0.93
CA LYS A 601 14.19 -2.43 1.14
C LYS A 601 13.70 -3.72 1.80
N ILE A 602 12.82 -3.64 2.80
CA ILE A 602 12.22 -4.82 3.46
C ILE A 602 11.21 -5.54 2.52
N CYS A 603 10.68 -4.82 1.52
CA CYS A 603 9.97 -5.39 0.37
C CYS A 603 10.89 -5.88 -0.77
N GLY A 604 12.22 -5.88 -0.58
CA GLY A 604 13.21 -6.43 -1.52
C GLY A 604 13.56 -5.53 -2.70
N ARG A 605 13.10 -4.28 -2.71
CA ARG A 605 13.37 -3.26 -3.75
C ARG A 605 14.58 -2.39 -3.34
N MET A 606 15.01 -1.46 -4.21
CA MET A 606 16.13 -0.54 -3.94
C MET A 606 17.45 -1.23 -3.50
N GLN A 607 17.75 -2.40 -4.08
CA GLN A 607 18.90 -3.24 -3.69
C GLN A 607 20.30 -2.63 -4.00
N LYS A 608 20.36 -1.48 -4.69
CA LYS A 608 21.61 -0.78 -5.01
C LYS A 608 22.04 0.24 -3.95
N ASP A 609 21.14 0.62 -3.07
CA ASP A 609 21.35 1.64 -2.03
C ASP A 609 21.97 1.00 -0.78
N ASP A 610 22.67 1.79 0.03
CA ASP A 610 23.19 1.34 1.33
C ASP A 610 22.06 0.85 2.25
N ASN A 611 22.36 -0.15 3.07
CA ASN A 611 21.39 -0.69 4.02
C ASN A 611 21.04 0.33 5.12
N ILE A 612 19.77 0.29 5.54
CA ILE A 612 19.26 1.06 6.67
C ILE A 612 19.35 0.17 7.91
N HIS A 613 19.71 0.78 9.04
CA HIS A 613 19.70 0.15 10.36
C HIS A 613 18.49 0.63 11.16
N GLY A 614 18.08 -0.10 12.20
CA GLY A 614 16.97 0.30 13.08
C GLY A 614 15.55 -0.11 12.64
N PHE A 615 15.38 -0.76 11.49
CA PHE A 615 14.11 -1.39 11.08
C PHE A 615 14.32 -2.88 10.79
N THR A 616 13.44 -3.73 11.29
CA THR A 616 13.52 -5.21 11.15
C THR A 616 12.28 -5.79 10.47
N THR A 617 11.12 -5.18 10.70
CA THR A 617 9.80 -5.56 10.19
C THR A 617 9.24 -4.48 9.26
N ARG A 618 8.15 -4.77 8.53
CA ARG A 618 7.50 -3.76 7.66
C ARG A 618 6.66 -2.80 8.50
N GLU A 619 6.15 -3.31 9.60
CA GLU A 619 5.23 -2.69 10.55
C GLU A 619 5.93 -1.55 11.31
N GLU A 620 7.21 -1.71 11.66
CA GLU A 620 8.05 -0.63 12.24
C GLU A 620 8.23 0.58 11.30
N THR A 621 8.01 0.43 9.99
CA THR A 621 8.15 1.54 9.01
C THR A 621 6.89 2.39 8.85
N GLU A 622 5.80 2.00 9.53
CA GLU A 622 4.45 2.60 9.54
C GLU A 622 3.73 2.72 8.19
N ILE A 623 4.35 2.32 7.07
CA ILE A 623 3.70 2.28 5.75
C ILE A 623 2.47 1.33 5.72
N PRO A 624 2.47 0.11 6.31
CA PRO A 624 1.27 -0.73 6.38
C PRO A 624 0.09 -0.07 7.13
N GLN A 625 0.39 0.69 8.18
CA GLN A 625 -0.59 1.43 8.97
C GLN A 625 -1.16 2.60 8.16
N LEU A 626 -0.33 3.29 7.38
CA LEU A 626 -0.77 4.32 6.43
C LEU A 626 -1.60 3.75 5.27
N GLN A 627 -1.26 2.56 4.76
CA GLN A 627 -2.07 1.83 3.77
C GLN A 627 -3.46 1.49 4.32
N THR A 628 -3.52 0.99 5.56
CA THR A 628 -4.78 0.68 6.27
C THR A 628 -5.60 1.94 6.54
N HIS A 629 -4.96 3.04 6.92
CA HIS A 629 -5.60 4.35 7.11
C HIS A 629 -6.20 4.89 5.79
N CYS A 630 -5.49 4.74 4.67
CA CYS A 630 -5.98 5.11 3.34
C CYS A 630 -7.30 4.41 2.99
N GLN A 631 -7.40 3.11 3.30
CA GLN A 631 -8.64 2.34 3.16
C GLN A 631 -9.74 2.88 4.08
N LYS A 632 -9.41 3.10 5.37
CA LYS A 632 -10.34 3.55 6.41
C LYS A 632 -10.97 4.91 6.12
N LEU A 633 -10.24 5.85 5.51
CA LEU A 633 -10.77 7.16 5.09
C LEU A 633 -11.98 7.07 4.16
N THR A 634 -12.17 5.94 3.45
CA THR A 634 -13.36 5.73 2.60
C THR A 634 -14.60 5.26 3.36
N GLU A 635 -14.45 4.69 4.56
CA GLU A 635 -15.52 3.95 5.25
C GLU A 635 -16.72 4.85 5.58
N ALA A 636 -16.46 6.02 6.19
CA ALA A 636 -17.52 6.97 6.56
C ALA A 636 -18.33 7.43 5.33
N GLY A 637 -17.64 7.73 4.21
CA GLY A 637 -18.28 8.12 2.95
C GLY A 637 -19.12 6.99 2.33
N ARG A 638 -18.61 5.75 2.35
CA ARG A 638 -19.30 4.55 1.85
C ARG A 638 -20.53 4.21 2.69
N ILE A 639 -20.39 4.24 4.02
CA ILE A 639 -21.50 4.06 4.99
C ILE A 639 -22.58 5.12 4.75
N GLN A 640 -22.22 6.41 4.70
CA GLN A 640 -23.20 7.48 4.55
C GLN A 640 -23.89 7.48 3.18
N THR A 641 -23.17 7.16 2.10
CA THR A 641 -23.76 7.02 0.76
C THR A 641 -24.76 5.87 0.75
N SER A 642 -24.36 4.69 1.23
CA SER A 642 -25.21 3.48 1.26
C SER A 642 -26.43 3.67 2.16
N ARG A 643 -26.29 4.30 3.34
CA ARG A 643 -27.41 4.62 4.23
C ARG A 643 -28.39 5.62 3.62
N THR A 644 -27.88 6.67 2.95
CA THR A 644 -28.74 7.65 2.26
C THR A 644 -29.58 6.96 1.18
N PHE A 645 -28.93 6.17 0.33
CA PHE A 645 -29.60 5.39 -0.72
C PHE A 645 -30.61 4.38 -0.16
N LEU A 646 -30.24 3.58 0.84
CA LEU A 646 -31.14 2.61 1.48
C LEU A 646 -32.32 3.28 2.18
N THR A 647 -32.14 4.49 2.74
CA THR A 647 -33.24 5.28 3.32
C THR A 647 -34.20 5.77 2.24
N GLY A 648 -33.68 6.28 1.11
CA GLY A 648 -34.50 6.63 -0.06
C GLY A 648 -35.22 5.42 -0.67
N PHE A 649 -34.58 4.25 -0.68
CA PHE A 649 -35.19 2.98 -1.09
C PHE A 649 -36.35 2.57 -0.16
N CYS A 650 -36.18 2.66 1.16
CA CYS A 650 -37.28 2.46 2.11
C CYS A 650 -38.42 3.44 1.89
N GLN A 651 -38.13 4.73 1.66
CA GLN A 651 -39.15 5.74 1.37
C GLN A 651 -39.92 5.40 0.09
N LEU A 652 -39.24 5.01 -0.99
CA LEU A 652 -39.87 4.62 -2.25
C LEU A 652 -40.71 3.33 -2.12
N LEU A 653 -40.25 2.33 -1.35
CA LEU A 653 -41.04 1.14 -1.00
C LEU A 653 -42.28 1.49 -0.17
N ILE A 654 -42.20 2.45 0.75
CA ILE A 654 -43.35 2.95 1.53
C ILE A 654 -44.34 3.67 0.59
N SER A 655 -43.86 4.47 -0.36
CA SER A 655 -44.71 5.11 -1.37
C SER A 655 -45.42 4.10 -2.29
N PHE A 656 -44.71 3.08 -2.78
CA PHE A 656 -45.34 1.97 -3.52
C PHE A 656 -46.37 1.23 -2.65
N ARG A 657 -46.04 0.96 -1.38
CA ARG A 657 -46.98 0.33 -0.43
C ARG A 657 -48.26 1.15 -0.28
N LEU A 658 -48.14 2.47 -0.06
CA LEU A 658 -49.30 3.37 0.05
C LEU A 658 -50.17 3.30 -1.21
N TRP A 659 -49.56 3.46 -2.39
CA TRP A 659 -50.23 3.35 -3.69
C TRP A 659 -50.95 2.00 -3.87
N THR A 660 -50.33 0.87 -3.53
CA THR A 660 -50.99 -0.45 -3.57
C THR A 660 -52.08 -0.64 -2.51
N SER A 661 -52.08 0.14 -1.42
CA SER A 661 -53.08 0.04 -0.35
C SER A 661 -54.29 0.94 -0.55
N ASP A 662 -54.16 2.07 -1.26
CA ASP A 662 -55.22 3.06 -1.46
C ASP A 662 -56.24 2.70 -2.58
N ASN A 663 -56.47 1.40 -2.79
CA ASN A 663 -57.54 0.88 -3.65
C ASN A 663 -58.96 1.06 -3.04
N THR A 664 -59.12 2.08 -2.19
CA THR A 664 -60.33 2.52 -1.51
C THR A 664 -60.61 4.02 -1.66
N LEU A 665 -59.83 4.75 -2.46
CA LEU A 665 -60.12 6.15 -2.82
C LEU A 665 -60.93 6.25 -4.11
N HIS A 666 -62.11 6.86 -4.02
CA HIS A 666 -63.04 7.02 -5.14
C HIS A 666 -62.52 7.99 -6.20
N LEU A 667 -61.98 7.44 -7.30
CA LEU A 667 -61.94 8.16 -8.58
C LEU A 667 -63.39 8.50 -9.00
N PRO A 668 -63.71 9.77 -9.36
CA PRO A 668 -65.05 10.19 -9.73
C PRO A 668 -65.39 9.77 -11.18
N LEU A 669 -65.49 8.45 -11.41
CA LEU A 669 -66.05 7.90 -12.64
C LEU A 669 -67.49 8.40 -12.78
N ASN A 670 -67.74 9.15 -13.85
CA ASN A 670 -69.02 9.78 -14.13
C ASN A 670 -70.13 8.70 -14.19
N GLU A 671 -71.32 8.96 -13.64
CA GLU A 671 -72.29 7.90 -13.28
C GLU A 671 -72.62 6.94 -14.44
N LYS A 672 -72.65 7.45 -15.68
CA LYS A 672 -72.85 6.67 -16.92
C LYS A 672 -71.70 5.72 -17.27
N GLN A 673 -70.45 6.03 -16.89
CA GLN A 673 -69.31 5.11 -17.02
C GLN A 673 -69.40 4.01 -15.95
N LYS A 674 -69.66 4.39 -14.70
CA LYS A 674 -69.84 3.45 -13.58
C LYS A 674 -70.92 2.40 -13.85
N GLN A 675 -72.10 2.80 -14.36
CA GLN A 675 -73.14 1.85 -14.80
C GLN A 675 -72.68 0.91 -15.92
N ARG A 676 -71.94 1.41 -16.93
CA ARG A 676 -71.42 0.56 -18.03
C ARG A 676 -70.40 -0.46 -17.54
N HIS A 677 -69.51 -0.08 -16.63
CA HIS A 677 -68.53 -1.00 -16.06
C HIS A 677 -69.19 -2.05 -15.14
N LEU A 678 -70.21 -1.68 -14.36
CA LEU A 678 -71.01 -2.62 -13.58
C LEU A 678 -71.72 -3.65 -14.48
N GLN A 679 -72.45 -3.22 -15.51
CA GLN A 679 -73.11 -4.14 -16.45
C GLN A 679 -72.13 -5.06 -17.20
N PHE A 680 -70.92 -4.56 -17.50
CA PHE A 680 -69.86 -5.39 -18.09
C PHE A 680 -69.33 -6.44 -17.09
N LEU A 681 -69.12 -6.06 -15.82
CA LEU A 681 -68.67 -6.95 -14.75
C LEU A 681 -69.72 -8.01 -14.42
N GLU A 682 -70.99 -7.63 -14.28
CA GLU A 682 -72.12 -8.56 -14.05
C GLU A 682 -72.18 -9.65 -15.13
N ARG A 683 -72.09 -9.24 -16.41
CA ARG A 683 -72.02 -10.19 -17.53
C ARG A 683 -70.80 -11.10 -17.45
N LYS A 684 -69.61 -10.57 -17.12
CA LYS A 684 -68.38 -11.38 -17.02
C LYS A 684 -68.35 -12.30 -15.80
N ILE A 685 -69.02 -11.94 -14.71
CA ILE A 685 -69.23 -12.82 -13.56
C ILE A 685 -70.15 -13.98 -13.93
N GLU A 686 -71.23 -13.72 -14.67
CA GLU A 686 -72.15 -14.79 -15.07
C GLU A 686 -71.53 -15.73 -16.14
N GLU A 687 -70.77 -15.19 -17.12
CA GLU A 687 -69.97 -15.99 -18.06
C GLU A 687 -68.93 -16.90 -17.33
N LEU A 688 -68.26 -16.38 -16.30
CA LEU A 688 -67.32 -17.16 -15.49
C LEU A 688 -68.04 -18.23 -14.67
N LYS A 689 -69.19 -17.90 -14.09
CA LYS A 689 -70.02 -18.78 -13.26
C LYS A 689 -70.60 -19.95 -14.04
N THR A 690 -71.01 -19.75 -15.30
CA THR A 690 -71.38 -20.87 -16.19
C THR A 690 -70.17 -21.72 -16.55
N GLY A 691 -69.06 -21.11 -16.97
CA GLY A 691 -67.85 -21.86 -17.37
C GLY A 691 -67.23 -22.71 -16.26
N VAL A 692 -67.27 -22.24 -15.00
CA VAL A 692 -66.86 -23.03 -13.83
C VAL A 692 -67.84 -24.18 -13.57
N GLY A 693 -69.15 -23.97 -13.75
CA GLY A 693 -70.15 -25.03 -13.63
C GLY A 693 -69.93 -26.18 -14.61
N ASP A 694 -69.66 -25.87 -15.88
CA ASP A 694 -69.39 -26.86 -16.94
C ASP A 694 -68.14 -27.70 -16.63
N ILE A 695 -67.05 -27.07 -16.18
CA ILE A 695 -65.80 -27.74 -15.81
C ILE A 695 -66.00 -28.68 -14.60
N VAL A 696 -66.73 -28.23 -13.57
CA VAL A 696 -67.05 -29.07 -12.41
C VAL A 696 -67.89 -30.28 -12.82
N HIS A 697 -68.88 -30.10 -13.72
CA HIS A 697 -69.72 -31.20 -14.16
C HIS A 697 -68.97 -32.22 -15.02
N ALA A 698 -68.02 -31.79 -15.85
CA ALA A 698 -67.14 -32.69 -16.61
C ALA A 698 -66.25 -33.54 -15.67
N CYS A 699 -65.61 -32.90 -14.69
CA CYS A 699 -64.76 -33.57 -13.70
C CYS A 699 -65.54 -34.62 -12.88
N MET A 700 -66.78 -34.31 -12.48
CA MET A 700 -67.60 -35.26 -11.72
C MET A 700 -67.96 -36.53 -12.51
N GLU A 701 -68.23 -36.44 -13.82
CA GLU A 701 -68.51 -37.63 -14.63
C GLU A 701 -67.25 -38.45 -14.93
N GLU A 702 -66.09 -37.80 -15.07
CA GLU A 702 -64.79 -38.50 -15.23
C GLU A 702 -64.44 -39.33 -13.99
N VAL A 703 -64.54 -38.75 -12.78
CA VAL A 703 -64.35 -39.46 -11.50
C VAL A 703 -65.36 -40.61 -11.35
N ARG A 704 -66.62 -40.40 -11.77
CA ARG A 704 -67.69 -41.41 -11.71
C ARG A 704 -67.43 -42.59 -12.64
N SER A 705 -66.83 -42.35 -13.80
CA SER A 705 -66.38 -43.39 -14.73
C SER A 705 -65.28 -44.26 -14.11
N GLU A 706 -64.24 -43.63 -13.54
CA GLU A 706 -63.08 -44.36 -13.03
C GLU A 706 -63.41 -45.24 -11.81
N VAL A 707 -64.25 -44.73 -10.89
CA VAL A 707 -64.76 -45.53 -9.76
C VAL A 707 -65.51 -46.78 -10.24
N ARG A 708 -66.31 -46.66 -11.31
CA ARG A 708 -67.05 -47.79 -11.90
C ARG A 708 -66.12 -48.79 -12.59
N LEU A 709 -65.06 -48.32 -13.25
CA LEU A 709 -64.09 -49.16 -13.96
C LEU A 709 -63.13 -49.90 -13.04
N GLN A 710 -62.62 -49.26 -11.98
CA GLN A 710 -61.61 -49.87 -11.10
C GLN A 710 -62.20 -50.65 -9.93
N ILE A 711 -63.29 -50.17 -9.33
CA ILE A 711 -63.84 -50.74 -8.09
C ILE A 711 -65.03 -51.65 -8.39
N SER A 712 -66.05 -51.15 -9.10
CA SER A 712 -67.28 -51.93 -9.34
C SER A 712 -67.08 -53.18 -10.22
N SER A 713 -66.04 -53.20 -11.05
CA SER A 713 -65.70 -54.33 -11.93
C SER A 713 -65.09 -55.53 -11.19
N ARG A 714 -64.37 -55.30 -10.09
CA ARG A 714 -63.57 -56.32 -9.39
C ARG A 714 -64.30 -57.01 -8.22
N PHE A 715 -65.38 -56.41 -7.70
CA PHE A 715 -66.17 -57.01 -6.63
C PHE A 715 -66.64 -58.46 -6.90
N PRO A 716 -67.11 -58.84 -8.11
CA PRO A 716 -67.58 -60.21 -8.36
C PRO A 716 -66.50 -61.28 -8.18
N GLU A 717 -65.26 -60.99 -8.56
CA GLU A 717 -64.13 -61.93 -8.41
C GLU A 717 -63.78 -62.14 -6.93
N LEU A 718 -63.70 -61.04 -6.17
CA LEU A 718 -63.39 -61.07 -4.73
C LEU A 718 -64.50 -61.74 -3.91
N ILE A 719 -65.77 -61.50 -4.25
CA ILE A 719 -66.92 -62.15 -3.61
C ILE A 719 -66.89 -63.67 -3.84
N ASN A 720 -66.60 -64.11 -5.07
CA ASN A 720 -66.49 -65.55 -5.38
C ASN A 720 -65.34 -66.22 -4.61
N ALA A 721 -64.18 -65.56 -4.50
CA ALA A 721 -63.05 -66.08 -3.71
C ALA A 721 -63.41 -66.25 -2.21
N ALA A 722 -64.07 -65.26 -1.61
CA ALA A 722 -64.53 -65.34 -0.22
C ALA A 722 -65.53 -66.51 0.01
N ILE A 723 -66.42 -66.75 -0.96
CA ILE A 723 -67.40 -67.86 -0.92
C ILE A 723 -66.71 -69.24 -0.92
N GLU A 724 -65.57 -69.41 -1.60
CA GLU A 724 -64.83 -70.69 -1.60
C GLU A 724 -64.03 -70.94 -0.30
N VAL A 725 -63.58 -69.88 0.38
CA VAL A 725 -62.75 -69.97 1.60
C VAL A 725 -63.63 -70.15 2.84
N ALA A 726 -64.69 -69.35 2.97
CA ALA A 726 -65.53 -69.26 4.17
C ALA A 726 -65.98 -70.62 4.78
N PRO A 727 -66.38 -71.65 4.02
CA PRO A 727 -66.79 -72.94 4.60
C PRO A 727 -65.65 -73.67 5.32
N LYS A 728 -64.40 -73.50 4.89
CA LYS A 728 -63.22 -74.14 5.49
C LYS A 728 -62.89 -73.47 6.83
N THR A 729 -62.88 -72.14 6.87
CA THR A 729 -62.69 -71.35 8.09
C THR A 729 -63.75 -71.70 9.13
N ALA A 730 -65.03 -71.70 8.73
CA ALA A 730 -66.14 -72.00 9.63
C ALA A 730 -66.09 -73.43 10.22
N LEU A 731 -65.56 -74.41 9.47
CA LEU A 731 -65.35 -75.77 9.97
C LEU A 731 -64.20 -75.86 10.98
N ALA A 732 -63.12 -75.09 10.80
CA ALA A 732 -61.95 -75.11 11.69
C ALA A 732 -62.30 -74.65 13.12
N TRP A 733 -63.18 -73.65 13.26
CA TRP A 733 -63.64 -73.12 14.54
C TRP A 733 -64.18 -74.17 15.52
N GLY A 734 -64.78 -75.26 15.02
CA GLY A 734 -65.31 -76.36 15.84
C GLY A 734 -64.30 -77.47 16.14
N GLN A 735 -63.15 -77.51 15.46
CA GLN A 735 -62.20 -78.62 15.53
C GLN A 735 -61.03 -78.31 16.47
N LYS A 736 -61.07 -78.86 17.70
CA LYS A 736 -59.98 -78.76 18.70
C LYS A 736 -58.57 -79.01 18.13
N ALA A 737 -58.43 -79.96 17.19
CA ALA A 737 -57.15 -80.31 16.58
C ALA A 737 -56.54 -79.19 15.71
N GLN A 738 -57.36 -78.26 15.23
CA GLN A 738 -56.96 -77.09 14.44
C GLN A 738 -56.98 -75.79 15.27
N GLY A 739 -56.94 -75.89 16.60
CA GLY A 739 -57.07 -74.73 17.50
C GLY A 739 -58.50 -74.22 17.70
N GLY A 740 -59.50 -74.99 17.23
CA GLY A 740 -60.92 -74.70 17.38
C GLY A 740 -61.43 -74.82 18.83
N LEU A 741 -62.58 -74.21 19.07
CA LEU A 741 -63.12 -73.94 20.40
C LEU A 741 -63.89 -75.14 20.98
N ILE A 742 -63.84 -75.27 22.31
CA ILE A 742 -64.71 -76.20 23.05
C ILE A 742 -66.16 -75.72 22.93
N TRP A 743 -67.12 -76.65 22.78
CA TRP A 743 -68.54 -76.37 22.52
C TRP A 743 -69.15 -75.25 23.40
N ALA A 744 -68.81 -75.18 24.69
CA ALA A 744 -69.30 -74.11 25.58
C ALA A 744 -68.83 -72.71 25.14
N SER A 745 -67.57 -72.57 24.73
CA SER A 745 -67.00 -71.32 24.20
C SER A 745 -67.50 -71.04 22.78
N TYR A 746 -67.52 -72.05 21.91
CA TYR A 746 -68.08 -71.93 20.54
C TYR A 746 -69.52 -71.41 20.56
N LYS A 747 -70.37 -72.01 21.41
CA LYS A 747 -71.76 -71.59 21.62
C LYS A 747 -71.90 -70.20 22.25
N ALA A 748 -70.88 -69.71 22.97
CA ALA A 748 -70.86 -68.34 23.48
C ALA A 748 -70.47 -67.31 22.39
N VAL A 749 -69.59 -67.67 21.45
CA VAL A 749 -69.23 -66.85 20.28
C VAL A 749 -70.43 -66.68 19.35
N VAL A 750 -71.06 -67.79 18.95
CA VAL A 750 -72.22 -67.78 18.04
C VAL A 750 -73.46 -67.11 18.67
N ARG A 751 -73.56 -67.08 20.01
CA ARG A 751 -74.62 -66.34 20.73
C ARG A 751 -74.32 -64.85 20.97
N ARG A 752 -73.20 -64.36 20.46
CA ARG A 752 -72.76 -62.96 20.53
C ARG A 752 -72.36 -62.48 19.13
N ASP A 753 -73.13 -62.91 18.14
CA ASP A 753 -73.03 -62.48 16.74
C ASP A 753 -71.62 -62.59 16.17
N GLY A 754 -70.92 -63.67 16.55
CA GLY A 754 -69.58 -64.00 16.08
C GLY A 754 -68.43 -63.48 16.96
N VAL A 755 -68.67 -62.63 17.97
CA VAL A 755 -67.59 -61.96 18.73
C VAL A 755 -67.63 -62.31 20.22
N PHE A 756 -66.56 -62.94 20.75
CA PHE A 756 -66.50 -63.31 22.16
C PHE A 756 -65.07 -63.36 22.74
N LYS A 757 -64.87 -62.58 23.82
CA LYS A 757 -63.67 -62.59 24.65
C LYS A 757 -63.87 -63.48 25.87
N SER A 758 -62.93 -64.40 26.11
CA SER A 758 -62.91 -65.27 27.30
C SER A 758 -61.48 -65.47 27.82
N PRO A 759 -61.23 -65.36 29.15
CA PRO A 759 -59.91 -65.60 29.73
C PRO A 759 -59.28 -66.96 29.40
N THR A 760 -60.08 -67.98 29.05
CA THR A 760 -59.63 -69.35 28.76
C THR A 760 -59.66 -69.71 27.27
N ALA A 761 -60.15 -68.85 26.38
CA ALA A 761 -60.23 -69.10 24.93
C ALA A 761 -59.64 -67.98 24.06
N GLY A 762 -59.23 -66.86 24.67
CA GLY A 762 -58.73 -65.67 24.00
C GLY A 762 -59.84 -64.73 23.55
N ASP A 763 -59.45 -63.80 22.68
CA ASP A 763 -60.34 -62.98 21.86
C ASP A 763 -60.65 -63.75 20.58
N ARG A 764 -61.91 -63.74 20.12
CA ARG A 764 -62.36 -64.49 18.93
C ARG A 764 -63.46 -63.72 18.21
N ASP A 765 -63.24 -63.45 16.93
CA ASP A 765 -64.19 -62.78 16.03
C ASP A 765 -64.35 -63.58 14.75
N PHE A 766 -65.43 -64.37 14.69
CA PHE A 766 -65.80 -65.19 13.53
C PHE A 766 -66.23 -64.37 12.30
N ASN A 767 -66.50 -63.07 12.45
CA ASN A 767 -66.80 -62.20 11.31
C ASN A 767 -65.50 -61.70 10.68
N LEU A 768 -64.50 -61.35 11.50
CA LEU A 768 -63.17 -60.96 11.04
C LEU A 768 -62.45 -62.15 10.37
N ASP A 769 -62.49 -63.34 10.98
CA ASP A 769 -62.01 -64.60 10.41
C ASP A 769 -62.60 -64.92 9.00
N LEU A 770 -63.78 -64.36 8.65
CA LEU A 770 -64.44 -64.55 7.35
C LEU A 770 -64.22 -63.40 6.34
N VAL A 771 -63.59 -62.31 6.76
CA VAL A 771 -63.40 -61.09 5.95
C VAL A 771 -61.91 -60.77 5.74
N GLU A 772 -61.01 -61.32 6.57
CA GLU A 772 -59.57 -61.39 6.24
C GLU A 772 -59.30 -62.41 5.11
N PRO A 773 -58.35 -62.12 4.20
CA PRO A 773 -58.11 -62.88 2.96
C PRO A 773 -57.19 -64.12 3.10
#